data_AF-A0A0Q9XKK0-F1
#
_entry.id   AF-A0A0Q9XKK0-F1
#
_cell.length_a   1.000
_cell.length_b   1.000
_cell.length_c   1.000
_cell.angle_alpha   90.00
_cell.angle_beta   90.00
_cell.angle_gamma   90.00
#
_symmetry.space_group_name_H-M   'P 1'
#
loop_
_entity.id
_entity.type
_entity.pdbx_description
1 polymer ?
#
loop_
_entity_poly.entity_id
_entity_poly.type
_entity_poly.pdbx_seq_one_letter_code
_entity_poly.pdbx_strand_id
1 'polypeptide(L)'
;MYSVRSATKENAQELTLLIHDSHVKWFGNKRIKYDVKESFKAYQTHRLIALRDDSIVAFAEFRNYPAIGPLPSDNWLDWLLHRYCITVSISWLNTLFFTFCIYREDEPESLLALIREVFYRENRLLYLIAVRMPYLAKHTHYIEHFDDLAKYCQIFYPREFSIESNANTQSVFIVKRYGLLPAITYRKALAEDNDDIVEMHSRELPEMRAALGDFYIAEELMRTDEDAKNSVIIVTEIQNENHESMTAGFMWLNANVDIRYYVRNYEMEMFGNLLSFNPTKPSGFEEITVMWTERTPEAQLFTAAAMHELCESTFLGGIQSNGNSTSTTSLGKIRISSIDGNILDVPKKASIDKFYAHEYLYLKFSYIFEKFGTLHYYINKHDKVVNLFYNVDPKNRKKDGLQLSSNVFELRFICVSNDFPLPRLFNCLNAMYSAFPDRDYCIMAIPKTATALRSHVEALKYFMPVAQRPTEVTNLQDIFITHRSTIFGEISLFPLQSEDIELIMDMFRDVSKPAHERLFSSTSVSFAYNSKINALADIDNEILVIKQIMADVLSNENSEYNFFTIRCGNSTKSVHENTAVGYVVLRKYLNRHELLYHFHLPNNDPHLENERAEIISLRLHPLYHNCCDVILRNLAAKTNYYDFYFIYAPISF
;
A
#
# COMPACT_ATOMS: atom_id res chain seq x y z
N MET A 1 6.29 -10.22 34.12
CA MET A 1 6.00 -10.17 32.67
C MET A 1 6.44 -8.81 32.17
N TYR A 2 7.21 -8.73 31.09
CA TYR A 2 7.62 -7.44 30.54
C TYR A 2 6.52 -6.90 29.62
N SER A 3 6.26 -5.59 29.72
CA SER A 3 5.46 -4.86 28.74
C SER A 3 6.42 -4.07 27.84
N VAL A 4 6.29 -4.18 26.53
CA VAL A 4 7.16 -3.46 25.58
C VAL A 4 6.32 -2.46 24.79
N ARG A 5 6.77 -1.21 24.71
CA ARG A 5 6.10 -0.17 23.92
C ARG A 5 7.08 0.77 23.24
N SER A 6 6.56 1.61 22.34
CA SER A 6 7.35 2.67 21.71
C SER A 6 7.81 3.69 22.75
N ALA A 7 9.07 4.10 22.68
CA ALA A 7 9.61 5.19 23.48
C ALA A 7 9.13 6.54 22.92
N THR A 8 8.64 7.42 23.80
CA THR A 8 8.25 8.79 23.44
C THR A 8 9.20 9.82 24.07
N LYS A 9 9.13 11.07 23.61
CA LYS A 9 9.93 12.18 24.17
C LYS A 9 9.70 12.37 25.69
N GLU A 10 8.54 11.99 26.19
CA GLU A 10 8.19 12.03 27.62
C GLU A 10 9.06 11.07 28.45
N ASN A 11 9.49 9.95 27.87
CA ASN A 11 10.33 8.98 28.56
C ASN A 11 11.81 9.41 28.65
N ALA A 12 12.18 10.57 28.08
CA ALA A 12 13.58 11.00 28.00
C ALA A 12 14.26 11.15 29.37
N GLN A 13 13.53 11.59 30.40
CA GLN A 13 14.08 11.75 31.75
C GLN A 13 14.42 10.40 32.38
N GLU A 14 13.48 9.46 32.39
CA GLU A 14 13.68 8.11 32.92
C GLU A 14 14.76 7.33 32.15
N LEU A 15 14.81 7.50 30.83
CA LEU A 15 15.86 6.90 30.00
C LEU A 15 17.23 7.46 30.33
N THR A 16 17.32 8.76 30.64
CA THR A 16 18.59 9.37 31.08
C THR A 16 19.06 8.75 32.39
N LEU A 17 18.14 8.48 33.32
CA LEU A 17 18.46 7.77 34.57
C LEU A 17 18.97 6.35 34.30
N LEU A 18 18.31 5.58 33.42
CA LEU A 18 18.75 4.23 33.06
C LEU A 18 20.14 4.24 32.40
N ILE A 19 20.44 5.20 31.53
CA ILE A 19 21.71 5.25 30.81
C ILE A 19 22.91 5.51 31.72
N HIS A 20 22.68 6.27 32.79
CA HIS A 20 23.68 6.64 33.79
C HIS A 20 23.70 5.73 35.02
N ASP A 21 22.85 4.70 35.07
CA ASP A 21 22.88 3.67 36.11
C ASP A 21 24.20 2.87 36.04
N SER A 22 24.69 2.44 37.20
CA SER A 22 25.92 1.68 37.35
C SER A 22 25.74 0.19 37.03
N HIS A 23 24.52 -0.35 37.14
CA HIS A 23 24.21 -1.78 36.98
C HIS A 23 23.49 -2.06 35.66
N VAL A 24 24.11 -1.63 34.56
CA VAL A 24 23.55 -1.77 33.21
C VAL A 24 24.54 -2.39 32.25
N LYS A 25 24.01 -3.22 31.35
CA LYS A 25 24.71 -3.73 30.18
C LYS A 25 24.23 -2.98 28.96
N TRP A 26 25.11 -2.79 27.99
CA TRP A 26 24.80 -2.07 26.77
C TRP A 26 25.73 -2.45 25.63
N PHE A 27 25.25 -2.23 24.40
CA PHE A 27 26.02 -2.28 23.17
C PHE A 27 25.52 -1.24 22.16
N GLY A 28 26.37 -0.81 21.23
CA GLY A 28 26.08 0.27 20.29
C GLY A 28 26.63 1.63 20.74
N ASN A 29 26.18 2.75 20.19
CA ASN A 29 26.86 4.04 20.37
C ASN A 29 26.56 4.73 21.73
N LYS A 30 27.12 4.24 22.86
CA LYS A 30 27.07 4.95 24.16
C LYS A 30 28.16 6.03 24.22
N ARG A 31 27.76 7.30 24.15
CA ARG A 31 28.66 8.47 24.25
C ARG A 31 28.77 8.96 25.70
N ILE A 32 29.90 9.55 26.11
CA ILE A 32 30.05 10.18 27.44
C ILE A 32 29.02 11.29 27.67
N LYS A 33 28.65 12.01 26.60
CA LYS A 33 27.58 13.02 26.58
C LYS A 33 26.37 12.47 25.82
N TYR A 34 25.92 11.26 26.15
CA TYR A 34 24.71 10.72 25.54
C TYR A 34 23.52 11.51 26.07
N ASP A 35 23.03 12.46 25.26
CA ASP A 35 21.78 13.16 25.52
C ASP A 35 20.65 12.42 24.80
N VAL A 36 19.75 11.84 25.58
CA VAL A 36 18.57 11.15 25.07
C VAL A 36 17.73 12.10 24.21
N LYS A 37 17.64 13.39 24.55
CA LYS A 37 16.87 14.37 23.78
C LYS A 37 17.42 14.57 22.38
N GLU A 38 18.75 14.57 22.23
CA GLU A 38 19.41 14.60 20.93
C GLU A 38 19.23 13.28 20.18
N SER A 39 19.20 12.13 20.87
CA SER A 39 18.95 10.83 20.24
C SER A 39 17.55 10.74 19.61
N PHE A 40 16.55 11.42 20.18
CA PHE A 40 15.21 11.54 19.60
C PHE A 40 15.16 12.38 18.30
N LYS A 41 16.20 13.17 17.98
CA LYS A 41 16.29 13.90 16.69
C LYS A 41 16.82 13.03 15.56
N ALA A 42 17.64 12.03 15.87
CA ALA A 42 18.19 11.13 14.87
C ALA A 42 17.10 10.23 14.29
N TYR A 43 17.22 9.83 13.03
CA TYR A 43 16.30 8.84 12.48
C TYR A 43 16.51 7.46 13.14
N GLN A 44 15.41 6.82 13.54
CA GLN A 44 15.37 5.44 13.98
C GLN A 44 14.08 4.83 13.43
N THR A 45 14.15 3.59 12.95
CA THR A 45 12.98 2.83 12.51
C THR A 45 12.10 2.47 13.70
N HIS A 46 12.70 1.98 14.79
CA HIS A 46 12.00 1.72 16.04
C HIS A 46 12.79 2.24 17.23
N ARG A 47 12.08 2.76 18.23
CA ARG A 47 12.60 3.00 19.58
C ARG A 47 11.69 2.31 20.56
N LEU A 48 12.21 1.32 21.28
CA LEU A 48 11.41 0.49 22.18
C LEU A 48 11.94 0.61 23.60
N ILE A 49 11.03 0.57 24.55
CA ILE A 49 11.32 0.39 25.98
C ILE A 49 10.63 -0.85 26.49
N ALA A 50 11.32 -1.58 27.37
CA ALA A 50 10.72 -2.65 28.15
C ALA A 50 10.46 -2.15 29.56
N LEU A 51 9.26 -2.41 30.05
CA LEU A 51 8.82 -2.05 31.39
C LEU A 51 8.58 -3.31 32.22
N ARG A 52 8.95 -3.21 33.50
CA ARG A 52 8.58 -4.16 34.54
C ARG A 52 8.01 -3.35 35.70
N ASP A 53 6.77 -3.66 36.08
CA ASP A 53 6.03 -2.95 37.14
C ASP A 53 6.05 -1.42 36.93
N ASP A 54 5.75 -1.01 35.68
CA ASP A 54 5.78 0.39 35.17
C ASP A 54 7.14 1.11 35.21
N SER A 55 8.21 0.44 35.63
CA SER A 55 9.58 0.98 35.57
C SER A 55 10.29 0.59 34.28
N ILE A 56 10.99 1.55 33.65
CA ILE A 56 11.80 1.26 32.46
C ILE A 56 13.05 0.47 32.87
N VAL A 57 13.15 -0.76 32.37
CA VAL A 57 14.28 -1.67 32.63
C VAL A 57 15.19 -1.86 31.43
N ALA A 58 14.71 -1.57 30.21
CA ALA A 58 15.52 -1.62 29.00
C ALA A 58 15.05 -0.64 27.92
N PHE A 59 15.97 -0.30 27.03
CA PHE A 59 15.77 0.57 25.88
C PHE A 59 16.59 0.08 24.68
N ALA A 60 16.01 0.12 23.48
CA ALA A 60 16.70 -0.19 22.25
C ALA A 60 16.25 0.69 21.08
N GLU A 61 17.20 1.00 20.20
CA GLU A 61 17.02 1.73 18.95
C GLU A 61 17.41 0.86 17.75
N PHE A 62 16.57 0.86 16.71
CA PHE A 62 16.73 0.04 15.51
C PHE A 62 16.69 0.88 14.23
N ARG A 63 17.46 0.50 13.21
CA ARG A 63 17.46 1.11 11.87
C ARG A 63 17.41 0.08 10.75
N ASN A 64 17.02 0.51 9.57
CA ASN A 64 17.12 -0.25 8.31
C ASN A 64 18.53 -0.25 7.67
N TYR A 65 19.52 0.35 8.34
CA TYR A 65 20.93 0.32 7.95
C TYR A 65 21.82 0.38 9.20
N PRO A 66 23.06 -0.15 9.16
CA PRO A 66 23.97 -0.14 10.30
C PRO A 66 24.44 1.28 10.63
N ALA A 67 24.53 1.61 11.91
CA ALA A 67 25.02 2.91 12.37
C ALA A 67 26.56 3.02 12.34
N ILE A 68 27.17 2.72 11.18
CA ILE A 68 28.61 2.76 10.94
C ILE A 68 28.93 4.04 10.15
N GLY A 69 29.56 5.03 10.78
CA GLY A 69 29.76 6.36 10.18
C GLY A 69 30.39 6.38 8.77
N PRO A 70 31.44 5.59 8.49
CA PRO A 70 32.04 5.56 7.15
C PRO A 70 31.26 4.78 6.08
N LEU A 71 30.19 4.07 6.45
CA LEU A 71 29.43 3.20 5.54
C LEU A 71 28.17 3.94 5.07
N PRO A 72 28.01 4.20 3.75
CA PRO A 72 26.77 4.74 3.22
C PRO A 72 25.57 3.85 3.58
N SER A 73 24.46 4.49 3.93
CA SER A 73 23.20 3.85 4.34
C SER A 73 22.59 2.95 3.27
N ASP A 74 22.95 3.14 2.00
CA ASP A 74 22.47 2.37 0.86
C ASP A 74 23.47 1.34 0.32
N ASN A 75 24.64 1.19 0.97
CA ASN A 75 25.70 0.25 0.54
C ASN A 75 26.01 -0.84 1.58
N TRP A 76 25.17 -0.99 2.61
CA TRP A 76 25.46 -1.94 3.70
C TRP A 76 25.33 -3.40 3.28
N LEU A 77 24.46 -3.73 2.33
CA LEU A 77 24.27 -5.12 1.90
C LEU A 77 25.55 -5.65 1.24
N ASP A 78 26.13 -4.87 0.33
CA ASP A 78 27.39 -5.21 -0.32
C ASP A 78 28.53 -5.30 0.69
N TRP A 79 28.63 -4.34 1.61
CA TRP A 79 29.61 -4.40 2.70
C TRP A 79 29.51 -5.72 3.48
N LEU A 80 28.30 -6.11 3.87
CA LEU A 80 28.06 -7.29 4.68
C LEU A 80 28.44 -8.57 3.93
N LEU A 81 27.99 -8.73 2.67
CA LEU A 81 28.22 -9.94 1.87
C LEU A 81 29.69 -10.10 1.43
N HIS A 82 30.38 -8.98 1.13
CA HIS A 82 31.78 -9.03 0.73
C HIS A 82 32.72 -9.22 1.91
N ARG A 83 32.46 -8.58 3.05
CA ARG A 83 33.37 -8.63 4.22
C ARG A 83 33.19 -9.89 5.06
N TYR A 84 31.99 -10.45 5.13
CA TYR A 84 31.67 -11.57 6.00
C TYR A 84 31.26 -12.81 5.20
N CYS A 85 31.56 -13.99 5.74
CA CYS A 85 31.08 -15.26 5.18
C CYS A 85 29.65 -15.55 5.64
N ILE A 86 28.72 -14.66 5.29
CA ILE A 86 27.31 -14.81 5.64
C ILE A 86 26.70 -16.00 4.88
N THR A 87 26.08 -16.91 5.62
CA THR A 87 25.39 -18.10 5.05
C THR A 87 23.87 -17.97 5.05
N VAL A 88 23.33 -16.88 5.61
CA VAL A 88 21.90 -16.61 5.69
C VAL A 88 21.46 -15.67 4.57
N SER A 89 20.20 -15.80 4.14
CA SER A 89 19.61 -15.04 3.04
C SER A 89 19.16 -13.64 3.50
N ILE A 90 20.10 -12.70 3.60
CA ILE A 90 19.86 -11.32 4.02
C ILE A 90 19.44 -10.46 2.81
N SER A 91 18.49 -9.56 3.04
CA SER A 91 17.94 -8.61 2.07
C SER A 91 17.59 -7.29 2.78
N TRP A 92 17.23 -6.26 2.00
CA TRP A 92 16.82 -4.96 2.53
C TRP A 92 15.51 -5.03 3.33
N LEU A 93 14.61 -5.94 2.96
CA LEU A 93 13.30 -6.14 3.57
C LEU A 93 13.34 -6.88 4.91
N ASN A 94 14.22 -7.88 5.01
CA ASN A 94 14.16 -8.85 6.09
C ASN A 94 15.15 -8.59 7.22
N THR A 95 15.78 -7.41 7.25
CA THR A 95 16.89 -7.08 8.15
C THR A 95 16.75 -5.69 8.75
N LEU A 96 16.93 -5.60 10.08
CA LEU A 96 17.15 -4.35 10.80
C LEU A 96 18.42 -4.46 11.65
N PHE A 97 18.97 -3.32 12.01
CA PHE A 97 20.20 -3.19 12.76
C PHE A 97 19.94 -2.61 14.14
N PHE A 98 20.56 -3.17 15.17
CA PHE A 98 20.70 -2.52 16.46
C PHE A 98 21.62 -1.31 16.32
N THR A 99 21.09 -0.14 16.68
CA THR A 99 21.88 1.10 16.77
C THR A 99 22.43 1.29 18.17
N PHE A 100 21.60 1.04 19.17
CA PHE A 100 21.91 1.16 20.58
C PHE A 100 20.96 0.27 21.37
N CYS A 101 21.47 -0.41 22.39
CA CYS A 101 20.65 -1.15 23.35
C CYS A 101 21.27 -1.05 24.73
N ILE A 102 20.42 -0.86 25.74
CA ILE A 102 20.78 -0.80 27.15
C ILE A 102 19.70 -1.46 27.99
N TYR A 103 20.12 -2.22 29.01
CA TYR A 103 19.22 -2.92 29.91
C TYR A 103 19.90 -3.13 31.26
N ARG A 104 19.10 -3.28 32.32
CA ARG A 104 19.64 -3.57 33.65
C ARG A 104 20.24 -4.97 33.71
N GLU A 105 21.37 -5.08 34.41
CA GLU A 105 22.14 -6.32 34.49
C GLU A 105 21.37 -7.47 35.18
N ASP A 106 20.48 -7.14 36.12
CA ASP A 106 19.59 -8.07 36.82
C ASP A 106 18.38 -8.53 36.00
N GLU A 107 18.11 -7.89 34.86
CA GLU A 107 16.96 -8.14 33.99
C GLU A 107 17.36 -8.52 32.56
N PRO A 108 18.24 -9.52 32.32
CA PRO A 108 18.72 -9.85 30.97
C PRO A 108 17.61 -10.29 30.01
N GLU A 109 16.51 -10.85 30.52
CA GLU A 109 15.36 -11.27 29.71
C GLU A 109 14.59 -10.09 29.07
N SER A 110 14.80 -8.87 29.57
CA SER A 110 14.25 -7.65 28.95
C SER A 110 14.80 -7.43 27.53
N LEU A 111 16.04 -7.85 27.25
CA LEU A 111 16.62 -7.83 25.90
C LEU A 111 15.83 -8.75 24.95
N LEU A 112 15.50 -9.96 25.40
CA LEU A 112 14.71 -10.90 24.62
C LEU A 112 13.29 -10.36 24.38
N ALA A 113 12.68 -9.71 25.37
CA ALA A 113 11.39 -9.06 25.22
C ALA A 113 11.42 -7.97 24.12
N LEU A 114 12.44 -7.11 24.11
CA LEU A 114 12.64 -6.10 23.05
C LEU A 114 12.80 -6.74 21.67
N ILE A 115 13.62 -7.79 21.55
CA ILE A 115 13.84 -8.52 20.29
C ILE A 115 12.54 -9.10 19.76
N ARG A 116 11.77 -9.78 20.62
CA ARG A 116 10.48 -10.39 20.26
C ARG A 116 9.49 -9.34 19.78
N GLU A 117 9.41 -8.20 20.47
CA GLU A 117 8.52 -7.11 20.10
C GLU A 117 8.83 -6.55 18.71
N VAL A 118 10.10 -6.35 18.36
CA VAL A 118 10.46 -5.90 16.99
C VAL A 118 10.00 -6.91 15.95
N PHE A 119 10.21 -8.21 16.20
CA PHE A 119 9.71 -9.24 15.29
C PHE A 119 8.19 -9.28 15.20
N TYR A 120 7.46 -8.99 16.28
CA TYR A 120 5.99 -8.88 16.22
C TYR A 120 5.53 -7.68 15.39
N ARG A 121 6.24 -6.55 15.45
CA ARG A 121 5.88 -5.33 14.69
C ARG A 121 6.21 -5.44 13.21
N GLU A 122 7.33 -6.08 12.88
CA GLU A 122 7.84 -6.17 11.52
C GLU A 122 7.65 -7.58 10.98
N ASN A 123 6.56 -7.80 10.27
CA ASN A 123 6.13 -9.13 9.82
C ASN A 123 7.07 -9.79 8.81
N ARG A 124 7.85 -8.98 8.09
CA ARG A 124 8.81 -9.45 7.07
C ARG A 124 10.24 -9.55 7.59
N LEU A 125 10.47 -9.07 8.81
CA LEU A 125 11.78 -9.09 9.43
C LEU A 125 12.15 -10.51 9.87
N LEU A 126 13.25 -11.02 9.33
CA LEU A 126 13.81 -12.34 9.68
C LEU A 126 15.08 -12.23 10.50
N TYR A 127 15.83 -11.13 10.39
CA TYR A 127 17.13 -10.95 11.00
C TYR A 127 17.25 -9.62 11.73
N LEU A 128 17.80 -9.65 12.94
CA LEU A 128 18.32 -8.47 13.62
C LEU A 128 19.84 -8.56 13.68
N ILE A 129 20.52 -7.48 13.32
CA ILE A 129 21.97 -7.45 13.25
C ILE A 129 22.53 -6.44 14.24
N ALA A 130 23.46 -6.87 15.09
CA ALA A 130 24.29 -5.95 15.87
C ALA A 130 25.74 -6.07 15.41
N VAL A 131 26.43 -4.94 15.27
CA VAL A 131 27.83 -4.90 14.85
C VAL A 131 28.69 -4.53 16.05
N ARG A 132 29.54 -5.46 16.47
CA ARG A 132 30.52 -5.24 17.53
C ARG A 132 31.79 -4.66 16.93
N MET A 133 32.21 -3.49 17.42
CA MET A 133 33.45 -2.86 16.99
C MET A 133 34.66 -3.48 17.69
N PRO A 134 35.86 -3.48 17.06
CA PRO A 134 37.08 -3.91 17.72
C PRO A 134 37.37 -3.02 18.94
N TYR A 135 37.87 -3.62 20.01
CA TYR A 135 38.19 -2.92 21.24
C TYR A 135 39.44 -2.05 21.09
N LEU A 136 39.41 -0.83 21.62
CA LEU A 136 40.57 0.06 21.68
C LEU A 136 41.12 0.08 23.11
N ALA A 137 42.37 -0.36 23.30
CA ALA A 137 43.02 -0.51 24.61
C ALA A 137 42.97 0.73 25.52
N LYS A 138 42.81 1.92 24.95
CA LYS A 138 42.72 3.20 25.67
C LYS A 138 41.31 3.53 26.21
N HIS A 139 40.32 2.69 25.95
CA HIS A 139 38.89 2.95 26.20
C HIS A 139 38.21 1.82 26.98
N THR A 140 38.82 1.38 28.09
CA THR A 140 38.27 0.32 28.97
C THR A 140 36.86 0.59 29.48
N HIS A 141 36.48 1.87 29.69
CA HIS A 141 35.14 2.26 30.12
C HIS A 141 34.06 2.14 29.03
N TYR A 142 34.44 1.81 27.79
CA TYR A 142 33.55 1.68 26.63
C TYR A 142 33.42 0.24 26.14
N ILE A 143 33.71 -0.74 27.01
CA ILE A 143 33.55 -2.14 26.64
C ILE A 143 32.05 -2.45 26.55
N GLU A 144 31.63 -2.82 25.34
CA GLU A 144 30.26 -3.23 25.04
C GLU A 144 30.01 -4.65 25.56
N HIS A 145 28.77 -4.91 26.00
CA HIS A 145 28.33 -6.17 26.57
C HIS A 145 27.47 -6.92 25.55
N PHE A 146 28.04 -7.97 24.95
CA PHE A 146 27.37 -8.81 23.96
C PHE A 146 26.99 -10.20 24.49
N ASP A 147 27.35 -10.53 25.73
CA ASP A 147 27.23 -11.89 26.26
C ASP A 147 25.79 -12.39 26.32
N ASP A 148 24.83 -11.52 26.65
CA ASP A 148 23.42 -11.89 26.67
C ASP A 148 22.84 -11.97 25.25
N LEU A 149 23.28 -11.10 24.32
CA LEU A 149 22.87 -11.18 22.92
C LEU A 149 23.42 -12.44 22.24
N ALA A 150 24.64 -12.86 22.60
CA ALA A 150 25.30 -14.04 22.07
C ALA A 150 24.47 -15.33 22.24
N LYS A 151 23.64 -15.39 23.28
CA LYS A 151 22.72 -16.52 23.56
C LYS A 151 21.66 -16.72 22.47
N TYR A 152 21.32 -15.66 21.73
CA TYR A 152 20.22 -15.65 20.76
C TYR A 152 20.67 -15.46 19.31
N CYS A 153 21.98 -15.45 19.05
CA CYS A 153 22.51 -15.07 17.75
C CYS A 153 23.58 -16.04 17.22
N GLN A 154 23.81 -15.97 15.91
CA GLN A 154 25.00 -16.54 15.28
C GLN A 154 26.02 -15.43 15.05
N ILE A 155 27.27 -15.66 15.46
CA ILE A 155 28.36 -14.68 15.32
C ILE A 155 29.12 -14.95 14.03
N PHE A 156 29.33 -13.90 13.24
CA PHE A 156 30.10 -13.91 12.01
C PHE A 156 31.32 -13.01 12.15
N TYR A 157 32.44 -13.50 11.64
CA TYR A 157 33.70 -12.78 11.61
C TYR A 157 34.06 -12.39 10.17
N PRO A 158 34.83 -11.31 9.98
CA PRO A 158 35.33 -10.92 8.66
C PRO A 158 36.14 -12.05 8.03
N ARG A 159 36.23 -12.08 6.70
CA ARG A 159 37.01 -13.07 5.95
C ARG A 159 38.48 -13.10 6.36
N GLU A 160 39.01 -11.97 6.81
CA GLU A 160 40.40 -11.79 7.24
C GLU A 160 40.65 -12.12 8.72
N PHE A 161 39.63 -12.63 9.44
CA PHE A 161 39.76 -12.97 10.86
C PHE A 161 40.73 -14.13 11.10
N SER A 162 41.53 -14.01 12.16
CA SER A 162 42.44 -15.05 12.62
C SER A 162 42.59 -14.95 14.14
N ILE A 163 42.37 -16.05 14.84
CA ILE A 163 42.51 -16.11 16.31
C ILE A 163 43.95 -15.82 16.74
N GLU A 164 44.94 -16.23 15.93
CA GLU A 164 46.36 -16.12 16.27
C GLU A 164 46.94 -14.74 15.95
N SER A 165 46.55 -14.16 14.82
CA SER A 165 47.16 -12.93 14.30
C SER A 165 46.28 -11.70 14.41
N ASN A 166 44.95 -11.85 14.54
CA ASN A 166 44.01 -10.74 14.54
C ASN A 166 42.71 -11.08 15.31
N ALA A 167 42.82 -11.36 16.61
CA ALA A 167 41.67 -11.72 17.44
C ALA A 167 40.72 -10.53 17.72
N ASN A 168 41.23 -9.30 17.62
CA ASN A 168 40.47 -8.08 17.90
C ASN A 168 39.93 -7.45 16.61
N THR A 169 38.98 -8.13 15.97
CA THR A 169 38.29 -7.63 14.77
C THR A 169 36.87 -7.20 15.07
N GLN A 170 36.28 -6.48 14.11
CA GLN A 170 34.83 -6.34 14.04
C GLN A 170 34.16 -7.73 14.00
N SER A 171 32.98 -7.86 14.57
CA SER A 171 32.16 -9.07 14.46
C SER A 171 30.68 -8.70 14.34
N VAL A 172 29.91 -9.56 13.70
CA VAL A 172 28.51 -9.33 13.38
C VAL A 172 27.66 -10.40 14.08
N PHE A 173 26.73 -9.95 14.92
CA PHE A 173 25.81 -10.78 15.68
C PHE A 173 24.48 -10.80 14.93
N ILE A 174 24.10 -11.97 14.40
CA ILE A 174 22.87 -12.13 13.62
C ILE A 174 21.87 -12.95 14.42
N VAL A 175 20.85 -12.27 14.90
CA VAL A 175 19.70 -12.88 15.58
C VAL A 175 18.70 -13.33 14.51
N LYS A 176 18.29 -14.60 14.57
CA LYS A 176 17.29 -15.16 13.66
C LYS A 176 15.92 -15.11 14.33
N ARG A 177 14.88 -14.71 13.59
CA ARG A 177 13.48 -14.76 14.05
C ARG A 177 13.08 -16.19 14.43
N TYR A 178 13.50 -17.16 13.61
CA TYR A 178 13.19 -18.57 13.82
C TYR A 178 13.84 -19.08 15.11
N GLY A 179 13.05 -19.68 15.99
CA GLY A 179 13.47 -20.16 17.31
C GLY A 179 13.26 -19.17 18.45
N LEU A 180 12.98 -17.88 18.18
CA LEU A 180 12.68 -16.89 19.22
C LEU A 180 11.19 -16.65 19.44
N LEU A 181 10.40 -16.78 18.37
CA LEU A 181 8.94 -16.76 18.42
C LEU A 181 8.40 -18.19 18.39
N PRO A 182 7.25 -18.48 19.02
CA PRO A 182 6.60 -19.79 18.94
C PRO A 182 6.43 -20.24 17.49
N ALA A 183 6.73 -21.49 17.17
CA ALA A 183 6.56 -21.98 15.79
C ALA A 183 5.07 -21.96 15.42
N ILE A 184 4.78 -21.54 14.18
CA ILE A 184 3.44 -21.68 13.58
C ILE A 184 3.55 -22.74 12.48
N THR A 185 2.67 -23.73 12.51
CA THR A 185 2.53 -24.76 11.48
C THR A 185 1.14 -24.68 10.85
N TYR A 186 1.06 -25.15 9.61
CA TYR A 186 -0.17 -25.13 8.82
C TYR A 186 -0.44 -26.53 8.28
N ARG A 187 -1.69 -26.96 8.38
CA ARG A 187 -2.16 -28.21 7.76
C ARG A 187 -3.58 -28.05 7.25
N LYS A 188 -4.01 -28.96 6.37
CA LYS A 188 -5.42 -29.06 6.02
C LYS A 188 -6.21 -29.48 7.25
N ALA A 189 -7.39 -28.91 7.40
CA ALA A 189 -8.33 -29.31 8.43
C ALA A 189 -8.81 -30.75 8.21
N LEU A 190 -9.08 -31.43 9.30
CA LEU A 190 -9.70 -32.75 9.39
C LEU A 190 -11.08 -32.58 10.03
N ALA A 191 -11.97 -33.55 9.84
CA ALA A 191 -13.32 -33.49 10.40
C ALA A 191 -13.33 -33.41 11.94
N GLU A 192 -12.29 -33.93 12.60
CA GLU A 192 -12.09 -33.84 14.05
C GLU A 192 -11.80 -32.42 14.54
N ASP A 193 -11.29 -31.53 13.67
CA ASP A 193 -11.05 -30.11 14.03
C ASP A 193 -12.35 -29.29 14.11
N ASN A 194 -13.50 -29.89 13.78
CA ASN A 194 -14.80 -29.20 13.77
C ASN A 194 -15.07 -28.48 15.09
N ASP A 195 -14.91 -29.17 16.21
CA ASP A 195 -15.29 -28.64 17.52
C ASP A 195 -14.39 -27.46 17.91
N ASP A 196 -13.08 -27.58 17.68
CA ASP A 196 -12.09 -26.51 17.92
C ASP A 196 -12.37 -25.27 17.04
N ILE A 197 -12.63 -25.48 15.75
CA ILE A 197 -12.90 -24.40 14.78
C ILE A 197 -14.23 -23.73 15.12
N VAL A 198 -15.28 -24.49 15.39
CA VAL A 198 -16.61 -23.97 15.71
C VAL A 198 -16.57 -23.19 17.02
N GLU A 199 -15.88 -23.69 18.05
CA GLU A 199 -15.71 -22.97 19.31
C GLU A 199 -14.99 -21.63 19.09
N MET A 200 -13.87 -21.65 18.37
CA MET A 200 -13.10 -20.44 18.09
C MET A 200 -13.90 -19.43 17.27
N HIS A 201 -14.54 -19.88 16.20
CA HIS A 201 -15.32 -19.03 15.31
C HIS A 201 -16.52 -18.42 16.02
N SER A 202 -17.19 -19.17 16.90
CA SER A 202 -18.37 -18.70 17.64
C SER A 202 -18.07 -17.52 18.57
N ARG A 203 -16.80 -17.34 18.97
CA ARG A 203 -16.39 -16.19 19.80
C ARG A 203 -16.38 -14.89 19.02
N GLU A 204 -16.03 -14.93 17.72
CA GLU A 204 -16.05 -13.75 16.86
C GLU A 204 -17.41 -13.60 16.13
N LEU A 205 -18.03 -14.70 15.69
CA LEU A 205 -19.27 -14.70 14.89
C LEU A 205 -20.27 -15.77 15.40
N PRO A 206 -20.95 -15.53 16.54
CA PRO A 206 -21.88 -16.52 17.12
C PRO A 206 -23.11 -16.79 16.24
N GLU A 207 -23.54 -15.80 15.44
CA GLU A 207 -24.70 -15.90 14.56
C GLU A 207 -24.56 -16.98 13.48
N MET A 208 -23.33 -17.23 13.02
CA MET A 208 -23.08 -18.22 11.97
C MET A 208 -23.29 -19.65 12.47
N ARG A 209 -22.86 -19.95 13.71
CA ARG A 209 -23.18 -21.23 14.36
C ARG A 209 -24.68 -21.41 14.55
N ALA A 210 -25.39 -20.34 14.91
CA ALA A 210 -26.84 -20.39 15.03
C ALA A 210 -27.54 -20.68 13.68
N ALA A 211 -26.98 -20.21 12.56
CA ALA A 211 -27.54 -20.40 11.22
C ALA A 211 -27.18 -21.75 10.58
N LEU A 212 -25.94 -22.22 10.76
CA LEU A 212 -25.40 -23.41 10.08
C LEU A 212 -25.32 -24.66 10.97
N GLY A 213 -25.57 -24.53 12.27
CA GLY A 213 -25.49 -25.63 13.22
C GLY A 213 -24.07 -25.90 13.74
N ASP A 214 -23.89 -27.04 14.41
CA ASP A 214 -22.65 -27.40 15.10
C ASP A 214 -21.64 -28.18 14.22
N PHE A 215 -22.04 -28.65 13.04
CA PHE A 215 -21.24 -29.58 12.22
C PHE A 215 -20.86 -29.04 10.84
N TYR A 216 -21.08 -27.75 10.56
CA TYR A 216 -20.91 -27.19 9.21
C TYR A 216 -19.48 -27.28 8.66
N ILE A 217 -18.46 -27.31 9.53
CA ILE A 217 -17.07 -27.51 9.11
C ILE A 217 -16.85 -28.96 8.69
N ALA A 218 -17.31 -29.92 9.51
CA ALA A 218 -17.23 -31.34 9.16
C ALA A 218 -18.02 -31.66 7.87
N GLU A 219 -19.21 -31.09 7.71
CA GLU A 219 -20.03 -31.23 6.51
C GLU A 219 -19.27 -30.73 5.27
N GLU A 220 -18.69 -29.53 5.32
CA GLU A 220 -17.91 -28.98 4.21
C GLU A 220 -16.67 -29.84 3.88
N LEU A 221 -15.97 -30.36 4.89
CA LEU A 221 -14.80 -31.21 4.70
C LEU A 221 -15.13 -32.61 4.16
N MET A 222 -16.33 -33.13 4.45
CA MET A 222 -16.80 -34.44 3.99
C MET A 222 -17.51 -34.39 2.63
N ARG A 223 -17.63 -33.21 2.01
CA ARG A 223 -18.22 -33.08 0.68
C ARG A 223 -17.47 -33.91 -0.36
N THR A 224 -18.24 -34.60 -1.21
CA THR A 224 -17.73 -35.47 -2.28
C THR A 224 -18.10 -34.99 -3.68
N ASP A 225 -18.77 -33.85 -3.80
CA ASP A 225 -19.12 -33.26 -5.09
C ASP A 225 -17.88 -32.68 -5.80
N GLU A 226 -17.98 -32.44 -7.11
CA GLU A 226 -16.84 -31.93 -7.89
C GLU A 226 -16.33 -30.58 -7.39
N ASP A 227 -17.22 -29.77 -6.78
CA ASP A 227 -16.89 -28.47 -6.23
C ASP A 227 -16.15 -28.53 -4.89
N ALA A 228 -16.13 -29.69 -4.21
CA ALA A 228 -15.40 -29.86 -2.95
C ALA A 228 -13.91 -29.53 -3.08
N LYS A 229 -13.32 -29.77 -4.26
CA LYS A 229 -11.91 -29.46 -4.56
C LYS A 229 -11.59 -27.97 -4.54
N ASN A 230 -12.61 -27.11 -4.71
CA ASN A 230 -12.45 -25.67 -4.72
C ASN A 230 -12.42 -25.08 -3.31
N SER A 231 -12.92 -25.80 -2.30
CA SER A 231 -12.98 -25.36 -0.91
C SER A 231 -11.81 -25.96 -0.12
N VAL A 232 -11.05 -25.12 0.57
CA VAL A 232 -9.91 -25.57 1.39
C VAL A 232 -9.97 -24.88 2.74
N ILE A 233 -10.01 -25.68 3.80
CA ILE A 233 -9.89 -25.18 5.18
C ILE A 233 -8.49 -25.54 5.69
N ILE A 234 -7.77 -24.53 6.19
CA ILE A 234 -6.42 -24.64 6.73
C ILE A 234 -6.50 -24.37 8.22
N VAL A 235 -5.95 -25.27 9.02
CA VAL A 235 -5.74 -25.06 10.46
C VAL A 235 -4.34 -24.50 10.68
N THR A 236 -4.28 -23.49 11.54
CA THR A 236 -3.06 -22.89 12.05
C THR A 236 -2.81 -23.44 13.45
N GLU A 237 -1.65 -24.04 13.65
CA GLU A 237 -1.23 -24.59 14.93
C GLU A 237 -0.08 -23.77 15.51
N ILE A 238 -0.10 -23.54 16.81
CA ILE A 238 1.02 -22.96 17.56
C ILE A 238 1.56 -24.02 18.51
N GLN A 239 2.89 -24.13 18.56
CA GLN A 239 3.55 -24.91 19.60
C GLN A 239 3.52 -24.17 20.93
N ASN A 240 2.98 -24.82 21.95
CA ASN A 240 3.03 -24.34 23.33
C ASN A 240 4.44 -24.53 23.94
N GLU A 241 4.64 -24.08 25.19
CA GLU A 241 5.91 -24.22 25.91
C GLU A 241 6.33 -25.68 26.13
N ASN A 242 5.38 -26.62 26.08
CA ASN A 242 5.60 -28.06 26.19
C ASN A 242 5.84 -28.75 24.83
N HIS A 243 5.99 -27.98 23.74
CA HIS A 243 6.12 -28.48 22.37
C HIS A 243 4.91 -29.27 21.82
N GLU A 244 3.74 -29.11 22.42
CA GLU A 244 2.49 -29.64 21.88
C GLU A 244 1.88 -28.62 20.90
N SER A 245 1.42 -29.11 19.75
CA SER A 245 0.70 -28.30 18.77
C SER A 245 -0.74 -28.11 19.21
N MET A 246 -1.18 -26.86 19.34
CA MET A 246 -2.56 -26.52 19.64
C MET A 246 -3.16 -25.73 18.47
N THR A 247 -4.41 -26.06 18.10
CA THR A 247 -5.20 -25.29 17.14
C THR A 247 -5.36 -23.85 17.62
N ALA A 248 -4.75 -22.92 16.89
CA ALA A 248 -4.69 -21.50 17.24
C ALA A 248 -5.39 -20.60 16.23
N GLY A 249 -5.79 -21.13 15.07
CA GLY A 249 -6.54 -20.40 14.06
C GLY A 249 -6.99 -21.28 12.90
N PHE A 250 -7.84 -20.73 12.04
CA PHE A 250 -8.19 -21.35 10.77
C PHE A 250 -8.42 -20.31 9.66
N MET A 251 -8.31 -20.77 8.42
CA MET A 251 -8.69 -20.03 7.22
C MET A 251 -9.59 -20.91 6.36
N TRP A 252 -10.65 -20.33 5.82
CA TRP A 252 -11.53 -20.97 4.86
C TRP A 252 -11.39 -20.28 3.51
N LEU A 253 -10.86 -21.01 2.53
CA LEU A 253 -10.58 -20.54 1.19
C LEU A 253 -11.49 -21.20 0.16
N ASN A 254 -11.80 -20.49 -0.92
CA ASN A 254 -12.61 -21.01 -2.02
C ASN A 254 -12.10 -20.52 -3.39
N ALA A 255 -11.79 -21.44 -4.31
CA ALA A 255 -11.36 -21.10 -5.68
C ALA A 255 -12.52 -20.94 -6.68
N ASN A 256 -13.76 -21.27 -6.29
CA ASN A 256 -14.93 -21.11 -7.14
C ASN A 256 -15.47 -19.68 -7.06
N VAL A 257 -14.79 -18.77 -7.76
CA VAL A 257 -15.11 -17.33 -7.83
C VAL A 257 -15.83 -17.02 -9.14
N ASP A 258 -17.01 -16.38 -9.08
CA ASP A 258 -17.76 -15.96 -10.26
C ASP A 258 -17.17 -14.68 -10.89
N ILE A 259 -16.26 -14.87 -11.84
CA ILE A 259 -15.58 -13.77 -12.55
C ILE A 259 -16.57 -12.82 -13.22
N ARG A 260 -17.66 -13.33 -13.81
CA ARG A 260 -18.65 -12.50 -14.51
C ARG A 260 -19.39 -11.60 -13.54
N TYR A 261 -19.75 -12.13 -12.37
CA TYR A 261 -20.35 -11.33 -11.30
C TYR A 261 -19.43 -10.18 -10.87
N TYR A 262 -18.15 -10.46 -10.60
CA TYR A 262 -17.23 -9.43 -10.14
C TYR A 262 -16.95 -8.37 -11.20
N VAL A 263 -16.71 -8.76 -12.45
CA VAL A 263 -16.46 -7.81 -13.55
C VAL A 263 -17.69 -6.91 -13.81
N ARG A 264 -18.91 -7.44 -13.71
CA ARG A 264 -20.14 -6.65 -13.90
C ARG A 264 -20.36 -5.61 -12.81
N ASN A 265 -20.03 -5.95 -11.56
CA ASN A 265 -20.42 -5.17 -10.40
C ASN A 265 -19.28 -4.34 -9.77
N TYR A 266 -18.02 -4.57 -10.16
CA TYR A 266 -16.84 -3.92 -9.55
C TYR A 266 -15.79 -3.52 -10.60
N GLU A 267 -14.96 -2.52 -10.29
CA GLU A 267 -13.87 -2.06 -11.16
C GLU A 267 -12.67 -3.05 -11.13
N MET A 268 -12.79 -4.17 -11.85
CA MET A 268 -11.80 -5.26 -11.86
C MET A 268 -10.74 -5.17 -12.97
N GLU A 269 -10.87 -4.24 -13.93
CA GLU A 269 -9.92 -4.12 -15.05
C GLU A 269 -8.50 -3.89 -14.59
N MET A 270 -8.34 -3.20 -13.45
CA MET A 270 -7.04 -2.93 -12.87
C MET A 270 -6.33 -4.18 -12.31
N PHE A 271 -7.04 -5.30 -12.19
CA PHE A 271 -6.49 -6.58 -11.72
C PHE A 271 -6.52 -7.63 -12.83
N GLY A 272 -6.41 -7.20 -14.09
CA GLY A 272 -6.48 -8.09 -15.25
C GLY A 272 -7.84 -8.81 -15.36
N ASN A 273 -8.90 -8.20 -14.84
CA ASN A 273 -10.24 -8.82 -14.73
C ASN A 273 -10.23 -10.17 -14.00
N LEU A 274 -9.27 -10.39 -13.08
CA LEU A 274 -9.12 -11.62 -12.29
C LEU A 274 -8.79 -12.88 -13.12
N LEU A 275 -8.24 -12.69 -14.33
CA LEU A 275 -7.89 -13.78 -15.25
C LEU A 275 -6.39 -13.85 -15.49
N SER A 276 -5.90 -15.06 -15.72
CA SER A 276 -4.58 -15.32 -16.27
C SER A 276 -4.68 -15.46 -17.79
N PHE A 277 -3.82 -14.77 -18.52
CA PHE A 277 -3.82 -14.81 -19.98
C PHE A 277 -2.40 -14.89 -20.53
N ASN A 278 -2.19 -15.86 -21.41
CA ASN A 278 -0.96 -16.02 -22.17
C ASN A 278 -1.25 -15.85 -23.67
N PRO A 279 -0.69 -14.83 -24.34
CA PRO A 279 -0.96 -14.56 -25.75
C PRO A 279 -0.44 -15.65 -26.70
N THR A 280 0.46 -16.53 -26.26
CA THR A 280 1.02 -17.59 -27.11
C THR A 280 0.15 -18.85 -27.16
N LYS A 281 -0.90 -18.93 -26.33
CA LYS A 281 -1.82 -20.08 -26.27
C LYS A 281 -3.14 -19.75 -26.97
N PRO A 282 -3.91 -20.76 -27.42
CA PRO A 282 -5.25 -20.55 -27.95
C PRO A 282 -6.10 -19.72 -26.98
N SER A 283 -6.75 -18.68 -27.49
CA SER A 283 -7.52 -17.72 -26.70
C SER A 283 -9.01 -17.78 -27.00
N GLY A 284 -9.81 -17.65 -25.95
CA GLY A 284 -11.22 -17.31 -26.02
C GLY A 284 -11.42 -15.83 -25.73
N PHE A 285 -12.59 -15.33 -26.10
CA PHE A 285 -12.97 -13.93 -25.94
C PHE A 285 -14.44 -13.85 -25.51
N GLU A 286 -14.73 -13.00 -24.54
CA GLU A 286 -16.09 -12.71 -24.08
C GLU A 286 -16.22 -11.21 -23.80
N GLU A 287 -17.33 -10.61 -24.27
CA GLU A 287 -17.66 -9.21 -24.01
C GLU A 287 -18.71 -9.11 -22.91
N ILE A 288 -18.48 -8.22 -21.96
CA ILE A 288 -19.44 -7.91 -20.91
C ILE A 288 -19.74 -6.41 -20.95
N THR A 289 -21.00 -6.08 -21.22
CA THR A 289 -21.48 -4.71 -21.05
C THR A 289 -21.70 -4.41 -19.57
N VAL A 290 -21.11 -3.32 -19.10
CA VAL A 290 -21.19 -2.85 -17.72
C VAL A 290 -21.60 -1.39 -17.68
N MET A 291 -22.32 -1.01 -16.62
CA MET A 291 -22.61 0.40 -16.36
C MET A 291 -21.35 1.09 -15.84
N TRP A 292 -21.13 2.32 -16.29
CA TRP A 292 -20.05 3.17 -15.83
C TRP A 292 -20.55 4.57 -15.49
N THR A 293 -19.88 5.20 -14.54
CA THR A 293 -20.09 6.59 -14.16
C THR A 293 -18.81 7.37 -14.28
N GLU A 294 -18.87 8.49 -14.97
CA GLU A 294 -17.77 9.44 -15.08
C GLU A 294 -18.21 10.79 -14.53
N ARG A 295 -17.39 11.37 -13.64
CA ARG A 295 -17.66 12.69 -13.09
C ARG A 295 -17.21 13.74 -14.10
N THR A 296 -18.06 14.74 -14.34
CA THR A 296 -17.69 15.89 -15.17
C THR A 296 -16.54 16.65 -14.49
N PRO A 297 -15.40 16.89 -15.16
CA PRO A 297 -14.27 17.62 -14.57
C PRO A 297 -14.68 19.00 -14.08
N GLU A 298 -14.19 19.43 -12.91
CA GLU A 298 -14.54 20.73 -12.34
C GLU A 298 -14.16 21.90 -13.26
N ALA A 299 -13.02 21.79 -13.97
CA ALA A 299 -12.58 22.76 -14.96
C ALA A 299 -13.53 22.91 -16.18
N GLN A 300 -14.40 21.93 -16.42
CA GLN A 300 -15.41 21.98 -17.49
C GLN A 300 -16.77 22.48 -16.96
N LEU A 301 -17.01 22.34 -15.65
CA LEU A 301 -18.22 22.83 -15.01
C LEU A 301 -18.22 24.37 -14.98
N PHE A 302 -19.39 24.97 -15.26
CA PHE A 302 -19.62 26.42 -15.15
C PHE A 302 -18.76 27.32 -16.05
N THR A 303 -18.03 26.75 -17.01
CA THR A 303 -17.30 27.55 -18.02
C THR A 303 -18.27 28.30 -18.93
N ALA A 304 -17.81 29.40 -19.55
CA ALA A 304 -18.64 30.14 -20.50
C ALA A 304 -19.16 29.25 -21.64
N ALA A 305 -18.34 28.28 -22.08
CA ALA A 305 -18.73 27.28 -23.08
C ALA A 305 -19.80 26.32 -22.55
N ALA A 306 -19.62 25.73 -21.36
CA ALA A 306 -20.59 24.83 -20.76
C ALA A 306 -21.93 25.54 -20.45
N MET A 307 -21.86 26.79 -19.97
CA MET A 307 -23.05 27.63 -19.78
C MET A 307 -23.74 27.92 -21.12
N HIS A 308 -22.99 28.17 -22.19
CA HIS A 308 -23.56 28.39 -23.52
C HIS A 308 -24.27 27.14 -24.06
N GLU A 309 -23.66 25.96 -23.91
CA GLU A 309 -24.25 24.67 -24.33
C GLU A 309 -25.53 24.33 -23.54
N LEU A 310 -25.53 24.56 -22.23
CA LEU A 310 -26.73 24.49 -21.39
C LEU A 310 -27.83 25.43 -21.88
N CYS A 311 -27.46 26.66 -22.24
CA CYS A 311 -28.41 27.62 -22.81
C CYS A 311 -28.97 27.12 -24.15
N GLU A 312 -28.12 26.61 -25.04
CA GLU A 312 -28.51 26.09 -26.36
C GLU A 312 -29.44 24.88 -26.27
N SER A 313 -29.18 23.96 -25.35
CA SER A 313 -30.07 22.82 -25.08
C SER A 313 -31.42 23.23 -24.49
N THR A 314 -31.50 24.42 -23.86
CA THR A 314 -32.77 25.02 -23.42
C THR A 314 -33.61 25.55 -24.60
N PHE A 315 -32.99 25.88 -25.73
CA PHE A 315 -33.66 26.50 -26.89
C PHE A 315 -34.27 25.49 -27.88
N LEU A 316 -33.88 24.21 -27.82
CA LEU A 316 -34.25 23.17 -28.80
C LEU A 316 -34.97 21.99 -28.14
N GLY A 317 -36.16 22.25 -27.61
CA GLY A 317 -37.14 21.19 -27.36
C GLY A 317 -37.64 20.57 -28.67
N GLY A 318 -36.91 19.59 -29.22
CA GLY A 318 -37.51 18.48 -29.98
C GLY A 318 -37.94 18.70 -31.45
N ILE A 319 -37.29 19.54 -32.26
CA ILE A 319 -37.45 19.47 -33.74
C ILE A 319 -36.08 19.29 -34.39
N GLN A 320 -35.95 18.16 -35.11
CA GLN A 320 -34.75 17.78 -35.85
C GLN A 320 -34.32 18.86 -36.84
N SER A 321 -33.03 19.21 -36.80
CA SER A 321 -32.32 19.85 -37.90
C SER A 321 -32.22 18.86 -39.06
N ASN A 322 -33.25 18.75 -39.90
CA ASN A 322 -33.10 18.21 -41.25
C ASN A 322 -32.89 19.36 -42.23
N GLY A 323 -31.79 19.27 -42.96
CA GLY A 323 -31.47 20.15 -44.06
C GLY A 323 -32.61 20.20 -45.09
N ASN A 324 -32.77 21.38 -45.67
CA ASN A 324 -33.62 21.69 -46.82
C ASN A 324 -35.13 21.45 -46.68
N SER A 325 -35.82 22.40 -46.04
CA SER A 325 -37.01 23.00 -46.65
C SER A 325 -37.43 24.24 -45.89
N THR A 326 -37.72 25.29 -46.65
CA THR A 326 -38.27 26.59 -46.23
C THR A 326 -39.41 26.47 -45.21
N SER A 327 -39.21 27.07 -44.03
CA SER A 327 -40.29 27.56 -43.18
C SER A 327 -39.87 28.89 -42.56
N THR A 328 -40.56 29.92 -43.01
CA THR A 328 -40.49 31.32 -42.59
C THR A 328 -41.13 31.50 -41.21
N THR A 329 -40.33 31.84 -40.20
CA THR A 329 -40.77 32.72 -39.10
C THR A 329 -39.56 33.44 -38.52
N SER A 330 -39.51 34.74 -38.83
CA SER A 330 -38.64 35.73 -38.22
C SER A 330 -39.06 36.01 -36.77
N LEU A 331 -38.24 35.61 -35.80
CA LEU A 331 -38.17 36.25 -34.48
C LEU A 331 -36.70 36.41 -34.09
N GLY A 332 -36.36 37.64 -33.72
CA GLY A 332 -34.99 38.16 -33.69
C GLY A 332 -34.04 37.40 -32.78
N LYS A 333 -32.80 37.21 -33.26
CA LYS A 333 -31.65 36.87 -32.42
C LYS A 333 -31.40 38.02 -31.44
N ILE A 334 -31.90 37.90 -30.21
CA ILE A 334 -31.58 38.82 -29.13
C ILE A 334 -30.13 38.54 -28.69
N ARG A 335 -29.24 39.54 -28.80
CA ARG A 335 -27.89 39.48 -28.23
C ARG A 335 -27.88 40.14 -26.86
N ILE A 336 -27.39 39.43 -25.85
CA ILE A 336 -27.31 39.89 -24.46
C ILE A 336 -25.83 40.02 -24.10
N SER A 337 -25.40 41.16 -23.54
CA SER A 337 -24.01 41.31 -23.08
C SER A 337 -23.86 40.70 -21.68
N SER A 338 -22.79 39.93 -21.49
CA SER A 338 -22.54 39.17 -20.26
C SER A 338 -21.98 40.01 -19.10
N ILE A 339 -21.70 41.30 -19.32
CA ILE A 339 -20.97 42.15 -18.35
C ILE A 339 -21.90 42.97 -17.44
N ASP A 340 -23.11 43.33 -17.90
CA ASP A 340 -24.04 44.17 -17.11
C ASP A 340 -25.50 43.68 -17.14
N GLY A 341 -25.79 42.52 -17.75
CA GLY A 341 -27.16 42.02 -17.91
C GLY A 341 -28.06 42.87 -18.82
N ASN A 342 -27.50 43.83 -19.55
CA ASN A 342 -28.23 44.71 -20.44
C ASN A 342 -28.40 44.10 -21.84
N ILE A 343 -29.61 44.18 -22.39
CA ILE A 343 -29.93 43.73 -23.76
C ILE A 343 -29.40 44.78 -24.73
N LEU A 344 -28.42 44.42 -25.56
CA LEU A 344 -27.85 45.32 -26.56
C LEU A 344 -28.39 44.98 -27.95
N ASP A 345 -29.06 45.99 -28.50
CA ASP A 345 -29.65 46.14 -29.83
C ASP A 345 -30.89 45.31 -30.20
N VAL A 346 -32.03 46.01 -30.17
CA VAL A 346 -33.12 45.84 -31.14
C VAL A 346 -33.23 47.16 -31.92
N PRO A 347 -33.17 47.15 -33.26
CA PRO A 347 -33.40 48.35 -34.06
C PRO A 347 -34.78 48.94 -33.72
N LYS A 348 -34.83 50.27 -33.54
CA LYS A 348 -35.91 51.10 -32.97
C LYS A 348 -37.31 51.04 -33.64
N LYS A 349 -37.77 49.92 -34.19
CA LYS A 349 -39.07 49.82 -34.88
C LYS A 349 -39.95 48.61 -34.56
N ALA A 350 -39.66 47.82 -33.54
CA ALA A 350 -40.64 46.90 -32.99
C ALA A 350 -40.60 46.98 -31.46
N SER A 351 -41.74 47.29 -30.85
CA SER A 351 -41.96 47.15 -29.41
C SER A 351 -41.92 45.66 -29.07
N ILE A 352 -40.71 45.12 -28.88
CA ILE A 352 -40.57 43.83 -28.20
C ILE A 352 -40.81 44.12 -26.72
N ASP A 353 -41.96 43.65 -26.24
CA ASP A 353 -42.46 43.83 -24.89
C ASP A 353 -41.41 43.36 -23.87
N LYS A 354 -40.94 44.28 -23.01
CA LYS A 354 -39.97 44.01 -21.94
C LYS A 354 -40.39 42.86 -21.01
N PHE A 355 -41.70 42.60 -20.94
CA PHE A 355 -42.29 41.48 -20.21
C PHE A 355 -41.77 40.13 -20.71
N TYR A 356 -41.80 39.88 -22.03
CA TYR A 356 -41.32 38.62 -22.60
C TYR A 356 -39.81 38.42 -22.42
N ALA A 357 -39.03 39.50 -22.37
CA ALA A 357 -37.59 39.39 -22.10
C ALA A 357 -37.29 38.99 -20.65
N HIS A 358 -38.04 39.51 -19.68
CA HIS A 358 -37.92 39.13 -18.27
C HIS A 358 -38.38 37.69 -18.04
N GLU A 359 -39.54 37.32 -18.59
CA GLU A 359 -40.08 35.97 -18.49
C GLU A 359 -39.16 34.94 -19.16
N TYR A 360 -38.58 35.29 -20.31
CA TYR A 360 -37.57 34.48 -21.00
C TYR A 360 -36.30 34.26 -20.17
N LEU A 361 -35.77 35.31 -19.53
CA LEU A 361 -34.62 35.19 -18.63
C LEU A 361 -34.96 34.34 -17.41
N TYR A 362 -36.14 34.52 -16.83
CA TYR A 362 -36.60 33.73 -15.70
C TYR A 362 -36.70 32.24 -16.02
N LEU A 363 -37.28 31.88 -17.18
CA LEU A 363 -37.39 30.49 -17.63
C LEU A 363 -36.00 29.88 -17.90
N LYS A 364 -35.11 30.65 -18.53
CA LYS A 364 -33.73 30.24 -18.80
C LYS A 364 -32.97 29.94 -17.50
N PHE A 365 -33.00 30.85 -16.53
CA PHE A 365 -32.35 30.62 -15.24
C PHE A 365 -33.00 29.48 -14.46
N SER A 366 -34.34 29.38 -14.47
CA SER A 366 -35.05 28.27 -13.82
C SER A 366 -34.60 26.91 -14.36
N TYR A 367 -34.47 26.76 -15.69
CA TYR A 367 -33.97 25.52 -16.30
C TYR A 367 -32.51 25.22 -15.94
N ILE A 368 -31.64 26.24 -15.97
CA ILE A 368 -30.24 26.08 -15.57
C ILE A 368 -30.13 25.65 -14.10
N PHE A 369 -30.88 26.29 -13.20
CA PHE A 369 -30.90 25.93 -11.79
C PHE A 369 -31.49 24.53 -11.55
N GLU A 370 -32.53 24.16 -12.30
CA GLU A 370 -33.08 22.81 -12.27
C GLU A 370 -32.02 21.78 -12.71
N LYS A 371 -31.29 22.04 -13.80
CA LYS A 371 -30.19 21.19 -14.27
C LYS A 371 -29.06 21.10 -13.26
N PHE A 372 -28.66 22.20 -12.64
CA PHE A 372 -27.67 22.19 -11.55
C PHE A 372 -28.14 21.43 -10.32
N GLY A 373 -29.46 21.28 -10.12
CA GLY A 373 -30.04 20.43 -9.08
C GLY A 373 -30.04 18.93 -9.44
N THR A 374 -29.78 18.56 -10.70
CA THR A 374 -29.77 17.16 -11.13
C THR A 374 -28.38 16.52 -11.08
N LEU A 375 -28.30 15.29 -10.56
CA LEU A 375 -27.05 14.52 -10.48
C LEU A 375 -26.38 14.31 -11.85
N HIS A 376 -27.18 14.19 -12.92
CA HIS A 376 -26.70 13.94 -14.29
C HIS A 376 -25.84 15.07 -14.86
N TYR A 377 -25.92 16.29 -14.32
CA TYR A 377 -25.04 17.38 -14.73
C TYR A 377 -23.60 17.16 -14.26
N TYR A 378 -23.44 16.54 -13.09
CA TYR A 378 -22.13 16.28 -12.48
C TYR A 378 -21.59 14.88 -12.77
N ILE A 379 -22.47 13.92 -13.09
CA ILE A 379 -22.13 12.52 -13.31
C ILE A 379 -22.80 12.01 -14.59
N ASN A 380 -21.98 11.65 -15.57
CA ASN A 380 -22.42 11.02 -16.80
C ASN A 380 -22.45 9.50 -16.62
N LYS A 381 -23.60 8.89 -16.94
CA LYS A 381 -23.76 7.43 -16.98
C LYS A 381 -23.67 6.97 -18.43
N HIS A 382 -22.90 5.92 -18.67
CA HIS A 382 -22.82 5.29 -19.98
C HIS A 382 -22.50 3.81 -19.87
N ASP A 383 -22.84 3.07 -20.91
CA ASP A 383 -22.48 1.67 -21.04
C ASP A 383 -21.03 1.57 -21.54
N LYS A 384 -20.27 0.69 -20.90
CA LYS A 384 -18.89 0.37 -21.27
C LYS A 384 -18.81 -1.12 -21.57
N VAL A 385 -18.14 -1.49 -22.65
CA VAL A 385 -17.84 -2.89 -22.94
C VAL A 385 -16.49 -3.26 -22.31
N VAL A 386 -16.50 -4.31 -21.50
CA VAL A 386 -15.30 -4.92 -20.92
C VAL A 386 -15.01 -6.22 -21.65
N ASN A 387 -13.78 -6.31 -22.14
CA ASN A 387 -13.28 -7.42 -22.93
C ASN A 387 -12.52 -8.41 -22.05
N LEU A 388 -12.97 -9.66 -22.03
CA LEU A 388 -12.34 -10.76 -21.30
C LEU A 388 -11.61 -11.68 -22.27
N PHE A 389 -10.30 -11.77 -22.11
CA PHE A 389 -9.44 -12.70 -22.82
C PHE A 389 -9.00 -13.80 -21.86
N TYR A 390 -9.11 -15.06 -22.29
CA TYR A 390 -8.74 -16.21 -21.48
C TYR A 390 -8.15 -17.31 -22.36
N ASN A 391 -7.34 -18.19 -21.78
CA ASN A 391 -6.78 -19.30 -22.54
C ASN A 391 -7.76 -20.47 -22.59
N VAL A 392 -7.86 -21.11 -23.76
CA VAL A 392 -8.75 -22.26 -23.99
C VAL A 392 -7.91 -23.52 -24.17
N ASP A 393 -8.31 -24.60 -23.50
CA ASP A 393 -7.73 -25.92 -23.76
C ASP A 393 -8.35 -26.53 -25.02
N PRO A 394 -7.59 -26.71 -26.12
CA PRO A 394 -8.11 -27.29 -27.35
C PRO A 394 -8.66 -28.72 -27.17
N LYS A 395 -8.23 -29.44 -26.11
CA LYS A 395 -8.69 -30.80 -25.81
C LYS A 395 -10.00 -30.84 -25.03
N ASN A 396 -10.39 -29.75 -24.37
CA ASN A 396 -11.48 -29.72 -23.38
C ASN A 396 -12.48 -28.57 -23.59
N ARG A 397 -13.04 -28.47 -24.81
CA ARG A 397 -14.01 -27.42 -25.19
C ARG A 397 -15.33 -27.40 -24.39
N LYS A 398 -15.61 -28.42 -23.57
CA LYS A 398 -16.85 -28.52 -22.76
C LYS A 398 -16.78 -27.79 -21.42
N LYS A 399 -15.60 -27.48 -20.90
CA LYS A 399 -15.46 -26.73 -19.63
C LYS A 399 -15.46 -25.23 -19.90
N ASP A 400 -16.00 -24.45 -18.97
CA ASP A 400 -15.94 -22.98 -19.03
C ASP A 400 -14.47 -22.53 -18.99
N GLY A 401 -13.96 -22.07 -20.14
CA GLY A 401 -12.57 -21.62 -20.29
C GLY A 401 -12.23 -20.43 -19.40
N LEU A 402 -13.25 -19.65 -19.01
CA LEU A 402 -13.11 -18.54 -18.09
C LEU A 402 -12.72 -19.03 -16.69
N GLN A 403 -13.41 -20.04 -16.16
CA GLN A 403 -13.13 -20.58 -14.83
C GLN A 403 -11.76 -21.27 -14.78
N LEU A 404 -11.36 -21.96 -15.85
CA LEU A 404 -10.03 -22.56 -15.97
C LEU A 404 -8.93 -21.50 -15.93
N SER A 405 -9.18 -20.32 -16.50
CA SER A 405 -8.23 -19.20 -16.55
C SER A 405 -8.33 -18.25 -15.36
N SER A 406 -9.24 -18.49 -14.41
CA SER A 406 -9.35 -17.67 -13.18
C SER A 406 -7.99 -17.56 -12.49
N ASN A 407 -7.62 -16.36 -12.06
CA ASN A 407 -6.38 -16.08 -11.34
C ASN A 407 -6.67 -15.63 -9.90
N VAL A 408 -7.82 -16.03 -9.36
CA VAL A 408 -8.32 -15.54 -8.07
C VAL A 408 -8.91 -16.67 -7.22
N PHE A 409 -8.76 -16.54 -5.91
CA PHE A 409 -9.52 -17.29 -4.91
C PHE A 409 -10.08 -16.33 -3.84
N GLU A 410 -11.06 -16.79 -3.11
CA GLU A 410 -11.72 -16.07 -2.03
C GLU A 410 -11.20 -16.56 -0.67
N LEU A 411 -10.84 -15.63 0.21
CA LEU A 411 -10.70 -15.85 1.64
C LEU A 411 -12.07 -15.56 2.28
N ARG A 412 -12.85 -16.63 2.51
CA ARG A 412 -14.21 -16.52 3.05
C ARG A 412 -14.19 -16.12 4.53
N PHE A 413 -13.33 -16.79 5.30
CA PHE A 413 -13.18 -16.57 6.73
C PHE A 413 -11.74 -16.74 7.17
N ILE A 414 -11.33 -15.91 8.12
CA ILE A 414 -10.10 -16.07 8.88
C ILE A 414 -10.40 -15.77 10.34
N CYS A 415 -10.02 -16.68 11.23
CA CYS A 415 -10.22 -16.52 12.67
C CYS A 415 -9.03 -17.12 13.42
N VAL A 416 -8.62 -16.45 14.50
CA VAL A 416 -7.58 -16.93 15.40
C VAL A 416 -8.04 -16.87 16.85
N SER A 417 -7.43 -17.67 17.71
CA SER A 417 -7.71 -17.67 19.14
C SER A 417 -7.35 -16.32 19.78
N ASN A 418 -7.90 -16.05 20.97
CA ASN A 418 -7.60 -14.80 21.69
C ASN A 418 -6.11 -14.67 22.04
N ASP A 419 -5.48 -15.79 22.38
CA ASP A 419 -4.07 -15.88 22.75
C ASP A 419 -3.14 -15.82 21.53
N PHE A 420 -3.69 -15.93 20.32
CA PHE A 420 -2.89 -15.77 19.10
C PHE A 420 -2.41 -14.32 18.96
N PRO A 421 -1.11 -14.08 18.77
CA PRO A 421 -0.57 -12.76 18.53
C PRO A 421 -1.00 -12.24 17.15
N LEU A 422 -2.01 -11.36 17.11
CA LEU A 422 -2.60 -10.82 15.88
C LEU A 422 -1.60 -10.37 14.81
N PRO A 423 -0.50 -9.66 15.12
CA PRO A 423 0.44 -9.26 14.07
C PRO A 423 0.99 -10.44 13.26
N ARG A 424 1.09 -11.63 13.88
CA ARG A 424 1.55 -12.86 13.19
C ARG A 424 0.53 -13.46 12.23
N LEU A 425 -0.69 -12.93 12.15
CA LEU A 425 -1.73 -13.33 11.20
C LEU A 425 -1.24 -13.18 9.75
N PHE A 426 -0.30 -12.26 9.51
CA PHE A 426 0.37 -12.14 8.21
C PHE A 426 0.98 -13.46 7.72
N ASN A 427 1.50 -14.32 8.62
CA ASN A 427 2.02 -15.62 8.23
C ASN A 427 0.92 -16.56 7.72
N CYS A 428 -0.31 -16.44 8.24
CA CYS A 428 -1.46 -17.19 7.75
C CYS A 428 -1.80 -16.76 6.31
N LEU A 429 -1.73 -15.45 6.02
CA LEU A 429 -1.88 -14.94 4.65
C LEU A 429 -0.80 -15.46 3.70
N ASN A 430 0.42 -15.71 4.17
CA ASN A 430 1.44 -16.39 3.35
C ASN A 430 1.01 -17.84 3.03
N ALA A 431 0.45 -18.55 4.01
CA ALA A 431 0.05 -19.94 3.86
C ALA A 431 -1.14 -20.13 2.90
N MET A 432 -2.05 -19.16 2.78
CA MET A 432 -3.22 -19.28 1.89
C MET A 432 -2.84 -19.46 0.42
N TYR A 433 -1.77 -18.81 -0.04
CA TYR A 433 -1.23 -18.95 -1.40
C TYR A 433 -0.56 -20.31 -1.66
N SER A 434 -0.38 -21.14 -0.63
CA SER A 434 0.05 -22.53 -0.79
C SER A 434 -1.11 -23.46 -1.13
N ALA A 435 -2.36 -23.07 -0.82
CA ALA A 435 -3.54 -23.85 -1.21
C ALA A 435 -3.87 -23.72 -2.70
N PHE A 436 -3.66 -22.53 -3.26
CA PHE A 436 -3.90 -22.22 -4.68
C PHE A 436 -2.65 -21.60 -5.30
N PRO A 437 -1.61 -22.42 -5.59
CA PRO A 437 -0.32 -21.90 -6.05
C PRO A 437 -0.35 -21.30 -7.46
N ASP A 438 -1.40 -21.56 -8.24
CA ASP A 438 -1.63 -21.06 -9.59
C ASP A 438 -2.49 -19.78 -9.64
N ARG A 439 -2.91 -19.26 -8.48
CA ARG A 439 -3.73 -18.06 -8.36
C ARG A 439 -2.93 -16.96 -7.67
N ASP A 440 -2.85 -15.79 -8.27
CA ASP A 440 -2.10 -14.66 -7.72
C ASP A 440 -2.98 -13.67 -6.95
N TYR A 441 -4.27 -13.58 -7.27
CA TYR A 441 -5.19 -12.70 -6.55
C TYR A 441 -5.95 -13.43 -5.44
N CYS A 442 -6.19 -12.72 -4.35
CA CYS A 442 -7.09 -13.15 -3.28
C CYS A 442 -8.12 -12.05 -3.03
N ILE A 443 -9.40 -12.41 -2.98
CA ILE A 443 -10.48 -11.49 -2.62
C ILE A 443 -11.04 -11.83 -1.23
N MET A 444 -11.54 -10.83 -0.55
CA MET A 444 -12.32 -10.96 0.67
C MET A 444 -13.62 -10.17 0.49
N ALA A 445 -14.75 -10.82 0.68
CA ALA A 445 -16.06 -10.22 0.53
C ALA A 445 -16.70 -9.99 1.90
N ILE A 446 -16.99 -8.73 2.23
CA ILE A 446 -17.50 -8.34 3.54
C ILE A 446 -18.92 -7.79 3.38
N PRO A 447 -19.93 -8.40 4.04
CA PRO A 447 -21.27 -7.84 4.07
C PRO A 447 -21.30 -6.45 4.72
N LYS A 448 -22.07 -5.51 4.16
CA LYS A 448 -22.21 -4.14 4.69
C LYS A 448 -22.78 -4.09 6.12
N THR A 449 -23.48 -5.14 6.53
CA THR A 449 -24.06 -5.30 7.86
C THR A 449 -23.18 -6.09 8.82
N ALA A 450 -22.04 -6.62 8.35
CA ALA A 450 -21.19 -7.46 9.19
C ALA A 450 -20.53 -6.63 10.30
N THR A 451 -20.52 -7.18 11.51
CA THR A 451 -19.71 -6.63 12.59
C THR A 451 -18.24 -6.83 12.24
N ALA A 452 -17.40 -5.84 12.55
CA ALA A 452 -15.97 -5.91 12.29
C ALA A 452 -15.33 -7.03 13.13
N LEU A 453 -15.06 -8.18 12.51
CA LEU A 453 -14.38 -9.31 13.14
C LEU A 453 -12.90 -8.95 13.36
N ARG A 454 -12.39 -9.23 14.57
CA ARG A 454 -11.00 -8.93 14.98
C ARG A 454 -9.99 -9.45 13.96
N SER A 455 -10.16 -10.70 13.55
CA SER A 455 -9.26 -11.37 12.61
C SER A 455 -9.37 -10.81 11.19
N HIS A 456 -10.58 -10.45 10.74
CA HIS A 456 -10.78 -9.83 9.42
C HIS A 456 -10.15 -8.45 9.35
N VAL A 457 -10.34 -7.60 10.37
CA VAL A 457 -9.76 -6.25 10.40
C VAL A 457 -8.22 -6.30 10.34
N GLU A 458 -7.61 -7.27 11.02
CA GLU A 458 -6.16 -7.47 10.94
C GLU A 458 -5.70 -7.90 9.55
N ALA A 459 -6.44 -8.82 8.90
CA ALA A 459 -6.14 -9.27 7.54
C ALA A 459 -6.33 -8.16 6.50
N LEU A 460 -7.37 -7.33 6.63
CA LEU A 460 -7.70 -6.25 5.70
C LEU A 460 -6.60 -5.19 5.58
N LYS A 461 -5.67 -5.08 6.54
CA LYS A 461 -4.47 -4.23 6.43
C LYS A 461 -3.61 -4.55 5.20
N TYR A 462 -3.76 -5.74 4.62
CA TYR A 462 -3.01 -6.20 3.45
C TYR A 462 -3.86 -6.27 2.18
N PHE A 463 -5.13 -5.84 2.24
CA PHE A 463 -6.04 -5.83 1.11
C PHE A 463 -6.45 -4.39 0.78
N MET A 464 -6.78 -4.18 -0.48
CA MET A 464 -7.25 -2.91 -0.98
C MET A 464 -8.74 -2.98 -1.31
N PRO A 465 -9.55 -1.96 -0.94
CA PRO A 465 -10.95 -1.91 -1.36
C PRO A 465 -11.07 -1.75 -2.87
N VAL A 466 -12.05 -2.43 -3.47
CA VAL A 466 -12.40 -2.34 -4.88
C VAL A 466 -13.65 -1.47 -5.05
N ALA A 467 -13.59 -0.51 -5.98
CA ALA A 467 -14.73 0.35 -6.27
C ALA A 467 -15.89 -0.44 -6.87
N GLN A 468 -17.09 -0.18 -6.36
CA GLN A 468 -18.36 -0.72 -6.88
C GLN A 468 -18.75 0.03 -8.15
N ARG A 469 -19.25 -0.70 -9.14
CA ARG A 469 -19.90 -0.14 -10.32
C ARG A 469 -21.36 0.18 -10.00
N PRO A 470 -21.98 1.13 -10.71
CA PRO A 470 -23.43 1.20 -10.76
C PRO A 470 -23.98 -0.15 -11.22
N THR A 471 -24.93 -0.72 -10.49
CA THR A 471 -25.56 -1.99 -10.83
C THR A 471 -27.00 -2.03 -10.31
N GLU A 472 -27.80 -2.93 -10.88
CA GLU A 472 -29.15 -3.24 -10.41
C GLU A 472 -29.15 -4.18 -9.19
N VAL A 473 -28.00 -4.82 -8.89
CA VAL A 473 -27.88 -5.73 -7.75
C VAL A 473 -28.02 -4.96 -6.44
N THR A 474 -29.05 -5.29 -5.68
CA THR A 474 -29.27 -4.75 -4.33
C THR A 474 -28.35 -5.45 -3.33
N ASN A 475 -27.85 -4.71 -2.33
CA ASN A 475 -26.98 -5.22 -1.26
C ASN A 475 -25.63 -5.82 -1.71
N LEU A 476 -24.91 -5.14 -2.63
CA LEU A 476 -23.52 -5.49 -2.91
C LEU A 476 -22.65 -5.50 -1.63
N GLN A 477 -21.81 -6.52 -1.52
CA GLN A 477 -20.78 -6.62 -0.49
C GLN A 477 -19.61 -5.69 -0.79
N ASP A 478 -18.87 -5.32 0.24
CA ASP A 478 -17.62 -4.58 0.07
C ASP A 478 -16.51 -5.59 -0.24
N ILE A 479 -15.85 -5.39 -1.38
CA ILE A 479 -14.83 -6.31 -1.88
C ILE A 479 -13.47 -5.70 -1.65
N PHE A 480 -12.59 -6.52 -1.08
CA PHE A 480 -11.21 -6.20 -0.86
C PHE A 480 -10.35 -7.20 -1.62
N ILE A 481 -9.28 -6.74 -2.24
CA ILE A 481 -8.39 -7.57 -3.06
C ILE A 481 -6.93 -7.38 -2.67
N THR A 482 -6.17 -8.47 -2.72
CA THR A 482 -4.72 -8.44 -2.60
C THR A 482 -4.09 -9.33 -3.67
N HIS A 483 -2.78 -9.21 -3.85
CA HIS A 483 -2.03 -9.94 -4.85
C HIS A 483 -0.79 -10.59 -4.23
N ARG A 484 -0.39 -11.74 -4.75
CA ARG A 484 0.74 -12.53 -4.25
C ARG A 484 2.02 -11.71 -4.09
N SER A 485 2.32 -10.83 -5.04
CA SER A 485 3.52 -9.98 -4.98
C SER A 485 3.47 -8.95 -3.84
N THR A 486 2.29 -8.51 -3.38
CA THR A 486 2.21 -7.59 -2.23
C THR A 486 2.52 -8.33 -0.94
N ILE A 487 2.40 -9.65 -0.90
CA ILE A 487 2.65 -10.48 0.28
C ILE A 487 4.10 -10.97 0.29
N PHE A 488 4.58 -11.52 -0.84
CA PHE A 488 5.92 -12.12 -0.93
C PHE A 488 6.99 -11.17 -1.50
N GLY A 489 6.59 -10.16 -2.27
CA GLY A 489 7.53 -9.30 -2.99
C GLY A 489 8.15 -8.22 -2.12
N GLU A 490 9.41 -7.93 -2.40
CA GLU A 490 10.18 -6.87 -1.76
C GLU A 490 10.10 -5.57 -2.56
N ILE A 491 9.80 -4.47 -1.89
CA ILE A 491 9.85 -3.14 -2.47
C ILE A 491 11.27 -2.60 -2.41
N SER A 492 11.77 -2.15 -3.56
CA SER A 492 13.09 -1.55 -3.71
C SER A 492 13.02 -0.30 -4.58
N LEU A 493 13.91 0.65 -4.30
CA LEU A 493 14.01 1.93 -4.99
C LEU A 493 15.28 1.97 -5.82
N PHE A 494 15.13 2.31 -7.10
CA PHE A 494 16.24 2.42 -8.03
C PHE A 494 16.26 3.83 -8.62
N PRO A 495 17.43 4.48 -8.75
CA PRO A 495 17.54 5.72 -9.50
C PRO A 495 17.03 5.54 -10.92
N LEU A 496 16.44 6.59 -11.49
CA LEU A 496 15.94 6.57 -12.87
C LEU A 496 17.04 6.18 -13.87
N GLN A 497 16.73 5.22 -14.74
CA GLN A 497 17.57 4.84 -15.88
C GLN A 497 16.87 5.11 -17.21
N SER A 498 17.60 5.09 -18.33
CA SER A 498 17.01 5.36 -19.64
C SER A 498 15.97 4.31 -20.06
N GLU A 499 16.11 3.06 -19.61
CA GLU A 499 15.15 1.98 -19.86
C GLU A 499 13.82 2.19 -19.11
N ASP A 500 13.81 3.01 -18.06
CA ASP A 500 12.63 3.27 -17.24
C ASP A 500 11.63 4.23 -17.90
N ILE A 501 12.07 5.02 -18.90
CA ILE A 501 11.25 6.07 -19.52
C ILE A 501 9.97 5.46 -20.09
N GLU A 502 10.07 4.39 -20.86
CA GLU A 502 8.89 3.75 -21.47
C GLU A 502 7.96 3.18 -20.40
N LEU A 503 8.51 2.56 -19.36
CA LEU A 503 7.75 2.00 -18.24
C LEU A 503 6.96 3.10 -17.52
N ILE A 504 7.61 4.21 -17.17
CA ILE A 504 6.97 5.35 -16.52
C ILE A 504 5.92 5.98 -17.44
N MET A 505 6.21 6.12 -18.73
CA MET A 505 5.26 6.68 -19.68
C MET A 505 4.02 5.80 -19.87
N ASP A 506 4.19 4.48 -19.85
CA ASP A 506 3.07 3.55 -19.82
C ASP A 506 2.25 3.71 -18.55
N MET A 507 2.87 4.17 -17.46
CA MET A 507 2.15 4.42 -16.22
C MET A 507 1.06 5.49 -16.30
N PHE A 508 1.12 6.37 -17.30
CA PHE A 508 0.12 7.40 -17.54
C PHE A 508 -0.94 7.00 -18.56
N ARG A 509 -0.68 5.99 -19.41
CA ARG A 509 -1.56 5.62 -20.53
C ARG A 509 -2.90 5.01 -20.09
N ASP A 510 -2.97 4.51 -18.86
CA ASP A 510 -4.21 4.00 -18.27
C ASP A 510 -5.26 5.08 -17.97
N VAL A 511 -4.90 6.37 -17.99
CA VAL A 511 -5.84 7.47 -17.71
C VAL A 511 -6.35 8.20 -18.96
N SER A 512 -5.64 8.12 -20.09
CA SER A 512 -5.92 8.96 -21.27
C SER A 512 -6.58 8.26 -22.46
N LYS A 513 -6.76 6.92 -22.45
CA LYS A 513 -7.38 6.20 -23.58
C LYS A 513 -8.69 5.48 -23.25
N PRO A 514 -9.75 5.66 -24.07
CA PRO A 514 -10.95 4.82 -24.00
C PRO A 514 -10.60 3.36 -24.29
N ALA A 515 -11.32 2.43 -23.63
CA ALA A 515 -10.97 1.01 -23.55
C ALA A 515 -10.83 0.25 -24.88
N HIS A 516 -11.30 0.82 -25.99
CA HIS A 516 -11.32 0.16 -27.30
C HIS A 516 -9.97 0.16 -28.06
N GLU A 517 -9.00 0.99 -27.67
CA GLU A 517 -7.68 1.07 -28.34
C GLU A 517 -6.53 0.41 -27.57
N ARG A 518 -6.82 -0.35 -26.52
CA ARG A 518 -5.79 -1.01 -25.69
C ARG A 518 -5.19 -2.21 -26.44
N LEU A 519 -4.12 -1.97 -27.21
CA LEU A 519 -3.20 -3.02 -27.63
C LEU A 519 -2.26 -3.35 -26.47
N PHE A 520 -2.34 -4.58 -25.97
CA PHE A 520 -1.65 -5.04 -24.76
C PHE A 520 -0.14 -5.18 -24.96
N SER A 521 0.62 -4.51 -24.08
CA SER A 521 1.92 -4.99 -23.57
C SER A 521 1.63 -5.76 -22.28
N SER A 522 2.06 -7.02 -22.19
CA SER A 522 1.83 -7.90 -21.04
C SER A 522 2.66 -7.55 -19.79
N THR A 523 3.33 -6.40 -19.79
CA THR A 523 4.31 -6.00 -18.76
C THR A 523 3.95 -4.70 -18.04
N SER A 524 2.78 -4.14 -18.31
CA SER A 524 2.44 -2.81 -17.85
C SER A 524 1.19 -2.82 -16.99
N VAL A 525 1.39 -2.68 -15.69
CA VAL A 525 0.34 -2.70 -14.67
C VAL A 525 0.50 -1.37 -13.96
N SER A 526 -0.14 -0.32 -14.49
CA SER A 526 -0.09 1.01 -13.89
C SER A 526 -1.43 1.49 -13.41
N PHE A 527 -1.40 2.22 -12.29
CA PHE A 527 -2.58 2.61 -11.57
C PHE A 527 -2.37 3.95 -10.90
N ALA A 528 -3.38 4.79 -11.02
CA ALA A 528 -3.58 5.94 -10.16
C ALA A 528 -4.89 5.70 -9.40
N TYR A 529 -4.82 5.58 -8.07
CA TYR A 529 -5.96 5.89 -7.21
C TYR A 529 -5.88 7.38 -6.87
N ASN A 530 -6.09 8.22 -7.87
CA ASN A 530 -6.58 9.55 -7.58
C ASN A 530 -8.10 9.42 -7.53
N SER A 531 -8.71 10.03 -6.51
CA SER A 531 -10.07 10.50 -6.65
C SER A 531 -10.13 11.17 -8.02
N LYS A 532 -10.97 10.67 -8.93
CA LYS A 532 -11.13 11.12 -10.32
C LYS A 532 -11.73 12.55 -10.35
N ILE A 533 -11.21 13.45 -9.53
CA ILE A 533 -11.75 14.76 -9.25
C ILE A 533 -11.22 15.77 -10.27
N ASN A 534 -10.03 15.62 -10.84
CA ASN A 534 -9.50 16.53 -11.87
C ASN A 534 -8.53 15.83 -12.85
N ALA A 535 -9.02 15.12 -13.88
CA ALA A 535 -8.19 14.12 -14.56
C ALA A 535 -7.47 14.57 -15.85
N LEU A 536 -8.12 15.05 -16.91
CA LEU A 536 -7.44 15.04 -18.22
C LEU A 536 -6.40 16.16 -18.43
N ALA A 537 -6.76 17.42 -18.19
CA ALA A 537 -5.85 18.56 -18.40
C ALA A 537 -4.65 18.55 -17.42
N ASP A 538 -4.88 18.10 -16.19
CA ASP A 538 -3.83 18.03 -15.16
C ASP A 538 -2.86 16.87 -15.41
N ILE A 539 -3.32 15.77 -16.01
CA ILE A 539 -2.46 14.63 -16.35
C ILE A 539 -1.58 14.94 -17.54
N ASP A 540 -2.09 15.60 -18.59
CA ASP A 540 -1.24 15.99 -19.73
C ASP A 540 -0.14 16.97 -19.28
N ASN A 541 -0.47 17.91 -18.39
CA ASN A 541 0.50 18.81 -17.78
C ASN A 541 1.50 18.06 -16.89
N GLU A 542 1.04 17.13 -16.05
CA GLU A 542 1.91 16.27 -15.23
C GLU A 542 2.88 15.47 -16.11
N ILE A 543 2.40 14.86 -17.19
CA ILE A 543 3.23 14.11 -18.14
C ILE A 543 4.31 15.01 -18.74
N LEU A 544 3.97 16.23 -19.15
CA LEU A 544 4.93 17.17 -19.72
C LEU A 544 6.03 17.56 -18.70
N VAL A 545 5.64 17.87 -17.47
CA VAL A 545 6.57 18.20 -16.38
C VAL A 545 7.48 17.00 -16.08
N ILE A 546 6.90 15.81 -15.96
CA ILE A 546 7.66 14.58 -15.67
C ILE A 546 8.63 14.25 -16.81
N LYS A 547 8.26 14.44 -18.08
CA LYS A 547 9.18 14.30 -19.21
C LYS A 547 10.37 15.25 -19.13
N GLN A 548 10.14 16.51 -18.76
CA GLN A 548 11.21 17.49 -18.60
C GLN A 548 12.15 17.11 -17.46
N ILE A 549 11.60 16.68 -16.32
CA ILE A 549 12.40 16.22 -15.18
C ILE A 549 13.20 14.98 -15.53
N MET A 550 12.61 13.99 -16.21
CA MET A 550 13.34 12.79 -16.67
C MET A 550 14.52 13.17 -17.58
N ALA A 551 14.32 14.12 -18.50
CA ALA A 551 15.39 14.58 -19.38
C ALA A 551 16.51 15.31 -18.61
N ASP A 552 16.19 16.12 -17.62
CA ASP A 552 17.17 16.79 -16.77
C ASP A 552 17.96 15.76 -15.93
N VAL A 553 17.29 14.89 -15.17
CA VAL A 553 17.95 13.89 -14.30
C VAL A 553 18.89 12.96 -15.08
N LEU A 554 18.53 12.57 -16.31
CA LEU A 554 19.36 11.70 -17.14
C LEU A 554 20.54 12.42 -17.83
N SER A 555 20.46 13.74 -18.01
CA SER A 555 21.51 14.52 -18.69
C SER A 555 22.40 15.32 -17.73
N ASN A 556 21.95 15.56 -16.50
CA ASN A 556 22.60 16.39 -15.51
C ASN A 556 22.81 15.63 -14.19
N GLU A 557 24.07 15.29 -13.89
CA GLU A 557 24.44 14.61 -12.63
C GLU A 557 24.11 15.43 -11.37
N ASN A 558 23.98 16.75 -11.49
CA ASN A 558 23.64 17.67 -10.40
C ASN A 558 22.20 18.21 -10.51
N SER A 559 21.28 17.41 -11.05
CA SER A 559 19.86 17.77 -11.06
C SER A 559 19.37 18.11 -9.66
N GLU A 560 18.48 19.10 -9.56
CA GLU A 560 17.79 19.43 -8.31
C GLU A 560 16.76 18.37 -7.89
N TYR A 561 16.45 17.45 -8.80
CA TYR A 561 15.47 16.39 -8.63
C TYR A 561 16.14 15.05 -8.30
N ASN A 562 15.58 14.34 -7.32
CA ASN A 562 15.86 12.91 -7.14
C ASN A 562 14.68 12.10 -7.67
N PHE A 563 14.93 11.33 -8.73
CA PHE A 563 13.92 10.50 -9.38
C PHE A 563 14.22 9.03 -9.11
N PHE A 564 13.28 8.32 -8.49
CA PHE A 564 13.38 6.88 -8.25
C PHE A 564 12.22 6.11 -8.88
N THR A 565 12.52 4.95 -9.46
CA THR A 565 11.53 3.93 -9.78
C THR A 565 11.32 3.01 -8.59
N ILE A 566 10.05 2.68 -8.32
CA ILE A 566 9.63 1.76 -7.26
C ILE A 566 9.38 0.41 -7.91
N ARG A 567 10.14 -0.60 -7.51
CA ARG A 567 10.05 -1.95 -8.07
C ARG A 567 9.73 -2.98 -7.00
N CYS A 568 8.95 -4.00 -7.36
CA CYS A 568 8.60 -5.13 -6.52
C CYS A 568 9.25 -6.41 -7.07
N GLY A 569 9.90 -7.18 -6.20
CA GLY A 569 10.46 -8.48 -6.57
C GLY A 569 11.43 -9.01 -5.52
N ASN A 570 12.65 -9.35 -5.93
CA ASN A 570 13.73 -9.74 -5.03
C ASN A 570 14.86 -8.71 -5.13
N SER A 571 15.16 -8.00 -4.04
CA SER A 571 16.20 -6.95 -4.04
C SER A 571 17.60 -7.46 -4.30
N THR A 572 17.86 -8.76 -4.10
CA THR A 572 19.17 -9.36 -4.36
C THR A 572 19.38 -9.68 -5.84
N LYS A 573 18.36 -9.47 -6.68
CA LYS A 573 18.39 -9.75 -8.12
C LYS A 573 18.51 -8.48 -8.93
N SER A 574 18.81 -8.65 -10.23
CA SER A 574 18.92 -7.53 -11.17
C SER A 574 17.63 -6.72 -11.26
N VAL A 575 17.77 -5.43 -11.58
CA VAL A 575 16.66 -4.48 -11.74
C VAL A 575 15.62 -4.98 -12.74
N HIS A 576 16.06 -5.64 -13.82
CA HIS A 576 15.20 -6.17 -14.89
C HIS A 576 14.35 -7.37 -14.47
N GLU A 577 14.74 -8.10 -13.41
CA GLU A 577 13.93 -9.18 -12.84
C GLU A 577 12.85 -8.67 -11.88
N ASN A 578 12.89 -7.37 -11.52
CA ASN A 578 11.95 -6.74 -10.61
C ASN A 578 10.93 -5.91 -11.39
N THR A 579 9.65 -6.09 -11.07
CA THR A 579 8.54 -5.43 -11.75
C THR A 579 8.40 -3.99 -11.26
N ALA A 580 8.36 -3.02 -12.17
CA ALA A 580 8.06 -1.64 -11.81
C ALA A 580 6.59 -1.51 -11.37
N VAL A 581 6.39 -0.94 -10.19
CA VAL A 581 5.07 -0.76 -9.56
C VAL A 581 4.75 0.70 -9.26
N GLY A 582 5.68 1.61 -9.53
CA GLY A 582 5.50 3.04 -9.32
C GLY A 582 6.78 3.84 -9.55
N TYR A 583 6.70 5.14 -9.26
CA TYR A 583 7.84 6.05 -9.22
C TYR A 583 7.61 7.18 -8.22
N VAL A 584 8.68 7.86 -7.83
CA VAL A 584 8.65 9.05 -6.99
C VAL A 584 9.67 10.08 -7.46
N VAL A 585 9.25 11.34 -7.49
CA VAL A 585 10.08 12.49 -7.80
C VAL A 585 10.14 13.40 -6.59
N LEU A 586 11.36 13.66 -6.13
CA LEU A 586 11.63 14.50 -4.98
C LEU A 586 12.44 15.73 -5.40
N ARG A 587 12.25 16.83 -4.67
CA ARG A 587 13.09 18.02 -4.72
C ARG A 587 13.38 18.49 -3.29
N LYS A 588 14.57 19.01 -3.04
CA LYS A 588 14.88 19.63 -1.73
C LYS A 588 13.94 20.82 -1.47
N TYR A 589 13.27 20.81 -0.32
CA TYR A 589 12.36 21.88 0.05
C TYR A 589 13.07 22.97 0.88
N LEU A 590 13.07 24.21 0.39
CA LEU A 590 13.80 25.33 1.00
C LEU A 590 12.92 26.30 1.79
N ASN A 591 11.61 26.39 1.49
CA ASN A 591 10.71 27.44 1.99
C ASN A 591 10.08 27.13 3.36
N ARG A 592 10.88 27.17 4.43
CA ARG A 592 10.45 26.81 5.81
C ARG A 592 9.17 27.51 6.29
N HIS A 593 8.96 28.77 5.91
CA HIS A 593 7.86 29.59 6.43
C HIS A 593 6.49 29.22 5.84
N GLU A 594 6.45 28.71 4.60
CA GLU A 594 5.20 28.32 3.94
C GLU A 594 4.58 27.09 4.59
N LEU A 595 5.40 26.12 5.02
CA LEU A 595 4.92 24.93 5.74
C LEU A 595 4.31 25.27 7.10
N LEU A 596 4.90 26.21 7.84
CA LEU A 596 4.37 26.66 9.13
C LEU A 596 2.95 27.23 8.96
N TYR A 597 2.73 28.00 7.88
CA TYR A 597 1.44 28.59 7.58
C TYR A 597 0.44 27.54 7.05
N HIS A 598 0.86 26.71 6.10
CA HIS A 598 -0.01 25.74 5.41
C HIS A 598 -0.45 24.58 6.31
N PHE A 599 0.41 24.12 7.21
CA PHE A 599 0.14 22.97 8.09
C PHE A 599 -0.05 23.35 9.57
N HIS A 600 -0.05 24.65 9.89
CA HIS A 600 -0.15 25.17 11.27
C HIS A 600 0.82 24.50 12.25
N LEU A 601 2.02 24.19 11.77
CA LEU A 601 3.04 23.52 12.58
C LEU A 601 3.54 24.46 13.69
N PRO A 602 3.84 23.94 14.90
CA PRO A 602 4.37 24.77 15.97
C PRO A 602 5.69 25.42 15.55
N ASN A 603 5.85 26.71 15.81
CA ASN A 603 7.00 27.51 15.37
C ASN A 603 8.38 27.01 15.85
N ASN A 604 8.43 26.10 16.84
CA ASN A 604 9.65 25.64 17.51
C ASN A 604 9.68 24.12 17.75
N ASP A 605 9.32 23.29 16.77
CA ASP A 605 9.54 21.84 16.90
C ASP A 605 10.90 21.43 16.30
N PRO A 606 11.86 20.90 17.08
CA PRO A 606 13.21 20.59 16.63
C PRO A 606 13.33 19.53 15.51
N HIS A 607 12.27 18.77 15.19
CA HIS A 607 12.30 17.91 13.99
C HIS A 607 12.44 18.72 12.70
N LEU A 608 12.06 20.01 12.74
CA LEU A 608 12.13 20.96 11.64
C LEU A 608 13.58 21.37 11.26
N GLU A 609 14.62 20.88 11.92
CA GLU A 609 16.01 21.20 11.57
C GLU A 609 16.61 20.30 10.47
N ASN A 610 15.97 19.16 10.21
CA ASN A 610 16.42 18.15 9.25
C ASN A 610 16.27 18.60 7.79
N GLU A 611 17.03 17.97 6.88
CA GLU A 611 16.79 18.15 5.44
C GLU A 611 15.44 17.53 5.04
N ARG A 612 14.73 18.22 4.15
CA ARG A 612 13.34 17.91 3.78
C ARG A 612 13.20 17.84 2.28
N ALA A 613 12.27 17.00 1.85
CA ALA A 613 11.88 16.91 0.46
C ALA A 613 10.42 17.30 0.24
N GLU A 614 10.19 17.94 -0.90
CA GLU A 614 8.90 18.04 -1.54
C GLU A 614 8.75 16.85 -2.49
N ILE A 615 7.64 16.14 -2.37
CA ILE A 615 7.20 15.14 -3.34
C ILE A 615 6.53 15.91 -4.47
N ILE A 616 7.18 15.97 -5.63
CA ILE A 616 6.63 16.62 -6.82
C ILE A 616 5.56 15.73 -7.46
N SER A 617 5.84 14.43 -7.56
CA SER A 617 4.90 13.42 -8.03
C SER A 617 5.27 12.07 -7.41
N LEU A 618 4.25 11.32 -6.98
CA LEU A 618 4.35 9.96 -6.49
C LEU A 618 3.21 9.17 -7.13
N ARG A 619 3.56 8.17 -7.94
CA ARG A 619 2.59 7.21 -8.47
C ARG A 619 2.97 5.83 -8.00
N LEU A 620 2.02 5.13 -7.38
CA LEU A 620 2.22 3.78 -6.85
C LEU A 620 0.99 2.96 -7.17
N HIS A 621 1.20 1.72 -7.59
CA HIS A 621 0.13 0.76 -7.74
C HIS A 621 -0.60 0.59 -6.39
N PRO A 622 -1.93 0.84 -6.32
CA PRO A 622 -2.72 0.85 -5.09
C PRO A 622 -2.64 -0.42 -4.24
N LEU A 623 -2.34 -1.57 -4.84
CA LEU A 623 -2.08 -2.83 -4.11
C LEU A 623 -0.90 -2.74 -3.13
N TYR A 624 0.02 -1.79 -3.32
CA TYR A 624 1.19 -1.58 -2.48
C TYR A 624 1.03 -0.41 -1.49
N HIS A 625 -0.20 0.04 -1.22
CA HIS A 625 -0.46 1.10 -0.23
C HIS A 625 0.09 0.77 1.17
N ASN A 626 0.11 -0.51 1.54
CA ASN A 626 0.67 -0.99 2.80
C ASN A 626 2.22 -0.97 2.85
N CYS A 627 2.88 -0.64 1.74
CA CYS A 627 4.34 -0.54 1.64
C CYS A 627 4.85 0.91 1.69
N CYS A 628 3.96 1.89 1.89
CA CYS A 628 4.33 3.31 1.93
C CYS A 628 5.40 3.62 2.99
N ASP A 629 5.33 2.98 4.15
CA ASP A 629 6.32 3.16 5.21
C ASP A 629 7.70 2.65 4.76
N VAL A 630 7.78 1.46 4.17
CA VAL A 630 9.02 0.89 3.62
C VAL A 630 9.60 1.81 2.53
N ILE A 631 8.76 2.33 1.63
CA ILE A 631 9.16 3.25 0.56
C ILE A 631 9.80 4.50 1.17
N LEU A 632 9.11 5.18 2.10
CA LEU A 632 9.60 6.42 2.70
C LEU A 632 10.87 6.21 3.55
N ARG A 633 10.97 5.09 4.28
CA ARG A 633 12.18 4.71 5.02
C ARG A 633 13.37 4.48 4.07
N ASN A 634 13.14 3.88 2.91
CA ASN A 634 14.20 3.64 1.91
C ASN A 634 14.60 4.95 1.21
N LEU A 635 13.64 5.84 0.90
CA LEU A 635 13.92 7.18 0.39
C LEU A 635 14.77 7.99 1.38
N ALA A 636 14.42 7.96 2.67
CA ALA A 636 15.19 8.64 3.70
C ALA A 636 16.63 8.12 3.78
N ALA A 637 16.82 6.79 3.66
CA ALA A 637 18.15 6.18 3.65
C ALA A 637 18.97 6.57 2.41
N LYS A 638 18.35 6.77 1.25
CA LYS A 638 19.04 7.12 -0.01
C LYS A 638 19.29 8.62 -0.19
N THR A 639 18.43 9.47 0.36
CA THR A 639 18.46 10.93 0.13
C THR A 639 18.89 11.74 1.35
N ASN A 640 18.90 11.15 2.55
CA ASN A 640 19.04 11.83 3.84
C ASN A 640 17.93 12.85 4.14
N TYR A 641 16.82 12.83 3.41
CA TYR A 641 15.62 13.58 3.79
C TYR A 641 14.84 12.83 4.86
N TYR A 642 14.41 13.55 5.90
CA TYR A 642 13.69 12.96 7.02
C TYR A 642 12.21 13.34 7.06
N ASP A 643 11.86 14.46 6.43
CA ASP A 643 10.48 14.92 6.28
C ASP A 643 10.13 15.04 4.80
N PHE A 644 8.99 14.48 4.42
CA PHE A 644 8.46 14.51 3.05
C PHE A 644 7.12 15.23 3.03
N TYR A 645 6.97 16.22 2.16
CA TYR A 645 5.75 17.02 2.03
C TYR A 645 5.19 16.89 0.63
N PHE A 646 3.87 16.76 0.54
CA PHE A 646 3.14 16.89 -0.71
C PHE A 646 2.25 18.14 -0.60
N ILE A 647 2.58 19.18 -1.35
CA ILE A 647 1.86 20.45 -1.30
C ILE A 647 0.85 20.46 -2.44
N TYR A 648 -0.41 20.18 -2.11
CA TYR A 648 -1.51 20.41 -3.04
C TYR A 648 -1.95 21.86 -2.87
N ALA A 649 -1.50 22.76 -3.74
CA ALA A 649 -2.03 24.11 -3.77
C ALA A 649 -3.48 24.04 -4.30
N PRO A 650 -4.52 24.32 -3.49
CA PRO A 650 -5.83 24.55 -4.08
C PRO A 650 -5.68 25.75 -5.01
N ILE A 651 -6.13 25.60 -6.25
CA ILE A 651 -6.26 26.72 -7.18
C ILE A 651 -7.16 27.73 -6.46
N SER A 652 -6.55 28.79 -5.95
CA SER A 652 -7.25 29.93 -5.39
C SER A 652 -8.09 30.54 -6.51
N PHE A 653 -9.40 30.33 -6.44
CA PHE A 653 -10.39 30.93 -7.33
C PHE A 653 -10.48 32.45 -7.12
#